data_AF-A0A3P6RX87-F1
#
_entry.id   AF-A0A3P6RX87-F1
#
_cell.length_a   1.000
_cell.length_b   1.000
_cell.length_c   1.000
_cell.angle_alpha   90.00
_cell.angle_beta   90.00
_cell.angle_gamma   90.00
#
_symmetry.space_group_name_H-M   'P 1'
#
loop_
_entity.id
_entity.type
_entity.pdbx_description
1 polymer ?
#
loop_
_entity_poly.entity_id
_entity_poly.type
_entity_poly.pdbx_seq_one_letter_code
_entity_poly.pdbx_strand_id
1 'polypeptide(L)'
;MVATKVPHSGGLVVLSPLVQGPEHNVVLISRGTDVECNRILHVAGGEHTGIVINKLIDGKPNLKCDVALNFSVWLRNGDMQKQENRCFRFRFFDDTEVSNKHATAQQFFRDLVSVFPRDYVTFLKRILKLMQNDYGAVREIEIDMQFAKENEAYKMPDPKQYDSGSEVENVTAGHVQEVLEHAYPNGLSVDIIAESLRCTNKEVNEFLSELEALGVVQKLQDEWIRVSAVDSIELSRTQSSFGPRDHPTVAILTCLFTEKQSIDAIIDNSTTVHRYRSGGDSNIYTLGWIGKHRVVATKLAVIGDSREATTSAGSITTRLLGNFQHVEHVFVVGVGGGVAHYTDATRHVRLGDVVVSGPDPNAYVFAHSYIVDRTTERVNGFLVRNWNPQDAIIAHIAKNMDDKMITEWNSITEATIDHLDTTNGDMSFSRPPPQSDLLAVPVGNGQVVVIPHPNSERVNSVVHFGSIGAMVSYRKQTLANEEQTGEDTSSCTTQLRDKFAANHNLRAVDAGFDSVIAAISGSRIDSWALIRGIADYQHGQSRASRTWQEVFAEEHDRLYKEAKAKSDYSLVTAHYYSVMSAIIDEYFNGSFHFAPPRRRQQSLADALKELHERIGRCLKLTRGKQCVDIGCGIGGVMHDLAITGASLTGVTIAGNEVTVGNERFENEGLKNCRIVQGNCCSLPLVDGGYDCAYAVYALKYIEDLKPALQEVNRILLPGGLFLVYDLLKTDKYHSSSEKHKEVIKNLEYACGMPPLHTKAEIIGTAKIYGLELVENIDFDRETGNPFYFCFSNSPLFMWLVSSSLVDWIISIAQTFHVMPKGFLHFKRIFLAGTINSIVQAGKLGILSGSEILLFQKIK
;
A
#
# COMPACT_ATOMS: atom_id res chain seq x y z
N MET A 1 28.77 38.16 43.64
CA MET A 1 27.68 37.38 44.26
C MET A 1 26.35 37.90 43.74
N VAL A 2 25.74 37.21 42.78
CA VAL A 2 24.29 37.27 42.57
C VAL A 2 23.86 35.81 42.49
N ALA A 3 23.37 35.30 43.61
CA ALA A 3 22.82 33.95 43.71
C ALA A 3 21.40 33.98 43.14
N THR A 4 21.25 33.66 41.85
CA THR A 4 19.96 33.30 41.27
C THR A 4 19.64 31.88 41.68
N LYS A 5 18.71 31.73 42.65
CA LYS A 5 18.10 30.45 43.02
C LYS A 5 17.50 29.80 41.78
N VAL A 6 18.09 28.68 41.35
CA VAL A 6 17.51 27.75 40.37
C VAL A 6 16.44 26.92 41.09
N PRO A 7 15.22 26.74 40.54
CA PRO A 7 14.15 26.01 41.22
C PRO A 7 14.51 24.54 41.45
N HIS A 8 14.23 24.06 42.65
CA HIS A 8 14.36 22.66 43.05
C HIS A 8 13.32 21.78 42.36
N SER A 9 13.71 21.12 41.25
CA SER A 9 13.26 19.77 40.88
C SER A 9 13.88 19.24 39.57
N GLY A 10 14.53 20.08 38.76
CA GLY A 10 15.32 19.63 37.60
C GLY A 10 16.68 20.32 37.58
N GLY A 11 17.77 19.57 37.76
CA GLY A 11 19.13 20.12 37.63
C GLY A 11 19.36 20.79 36.28
N LEU A 12 20.35 21.69 36.19
CA LEU A 12 20.69 22.36 34.93
C LEU A 12 21.06 21.32 33.88
N VAL A 13 20.56 21.50 32.65
CA VAL A 13 20.96 20.70 31.49
C VAL A 13 22.05 21.46 30.74
N VAL A 14 23.25 20.89 30.71
CA VAL A 14 24.45 21.55 30.22
C VAL A 14 24.95 20.88 28.95
N LEU A 15 25.00 21.62 27.85
CA LEU A 15 25.62 21.20 26.59
C LEU A 15 27.09 21.63 26.55
N SER A 16 27.99 20.67 26.37
CA SER A 16 29.43 20.87 26.27
C SER A 16 29.96 20.25 24.97
N PRO A 17 30.37 21.07 23.98
CA PRO A 17 31.05 20.55 22.81
C PRO A 17 32.44 20.05 23.20
N LEU A 18 32.77 18.81 22.83
CA LEU A 18 34.06 18.16 23.11
C LEU A 18 34.97 18.13 21.88
N VAL A 19 34.38 17.88 20.71
CA VAL A 19 35.07 17.87 19.42
C VAL A 19 34.22 18.67 18.44
N GLN A 20 34.85 19.58 17.70
CA GLN A 20 34.20 20.35 16.65
C GLN A 20 35.04 20.32 15.38
N GLY A 21 34.50 19.77 14.30
CA GLY A 21 35.20 19.57 13.04
C GLY A 21 34.26 19.43 11.85
N PRO A 22 34.79 19.50 10.62
CA PRO A 22 33.96 19.49 9.40
C PRO A 22 33.29 18.14 9.13
N GLU A 23 33.85 17.03 9.65
CA GLU A 23 33.35 15.67 9.39
C GLU A 23 33.13 14.83 10.67
N HIS A 24 33.48 15.38 11.84
CA HIS A 24 33.38 14.71 13.13
C HIS A 24 33.14 15.75 14.23
N ASN A 25 32.03 15.57 14.96
CA ASN A 25 31.62 16.44 16.05
C ASN A 25 31.15 15.58 17.22
N VAL A 26 31.58 15.94 18.44
CA VAL A 26 31.15 15.25 19.67
C VAL A 26 30.60 16.27 20.64
N VAL A 27 29.39 16.02 21.12
CA VAL A 27 28.68 16.88 22.08
C VAL A 27 28.30 16.06 23.30
N LEU A 28 28.65 16.55 24.49
CA LEU A 28 28.21 15.98 25.77
C LEU A 28 27.09 16.84 26.35
N ILE A 29 25.93 16.24 26.60
CA ILE A 29 24.83 16.86 27.34
C ILE A 29 24.75 16.19 28.71
N SER A 30 24.76 16.97 29.78
CA SER A 30 24.81 16.44 31.15
C SER A 30 23.87 17.18 32.09
N ARG A 31 23.42 16.50 33.14
CA ARG A 31 22.76 17.14 34.28
C ARG A 31 23.78 17.52 35.33
N GLY A 32 23.75 18.76 35.78
CA GLY A 32 24.61 19.25 36.85
C GLY A 32 23.98 20.36 37.66
N THR A 33 24.41 20.49 38.91
CA THR A 33 24.05 21.62 39.79
C THR A 33 25.08 22.74 39.77
N ASP A 34 26.34 22.40 39.45
CA ASP A 34 27.47 23.33 39.44
C ASP A 34 28.05 23.46 38.04
N VAL A 35 27.97 24.67 37.47
CA VAL A 35 28.59 25.00 36.18
C VAL A 35 29.71 26.00 36.42
N GLU A 36 30.92 25.68 35.99
CA GLU A 36 32.06 26.60 36.08
C GLU A 36 31.78 27.86 35.24
N CYS A 37 31.60 29.02 35.88
CA CYS A 37 31.24 30.27 35.21
C CYS A 37 32.18 30.65 34.05
N ASN A 38 33.45 30.27 34.14
CA ASN A 38 34.47 30.58 33.12
C ASN A 38 34.28 29.81 31.80
N ARG A 39 33.53 28.69 31.83
CA ARG A 39 33.28 27.83 30.67
C ARG A 39 31.98 28.14 29.96
N ILE A 40 31.11 28.97 30.54
CA ILE A 40 29.78 29.27 29.98
C ILE A 40 29.93 30.14 28.72
N LEU A 41 29.30 29.72 27.64
CA LEU A 41 29.09 30.51 26.43
C LEU A 41 27.73 31.21 26.45
N HIS A 42 26.69 30.50 26.89
CA HIS A 42 25.32 31.02 26.90
C HIS A 42 24.46 30.38 28.00
N VAL A 43 23.55 31.17 28.57
CA VAL A 43 22.50 30.71 29.50
C VAL A 43 21.16 31.07 28.87
N ALA A 44 20.32 30.07 28.63
CA ALA A 44 19.04 30.27 27.95
C ALA A 44 17.98 30.87 28.90
N GLY A 45 17.10 31.72 28.35
CA GLY A 45 15.99 32.35 29.08
C GLY A 45 14.61 31.93 28.57
N GLY A 46 13.55 32.43 29.22
CA GLY A 46 12.16 32.15 28.84
C GLY A 46 11.78 30.68 29.02
N GLU A 47 11.14 30.07 28.03
CA GLU A 47 10.77 28.64 27.99
C GLU A 47 11.98 27.68 27.97
N HIS A 48 13.21 28.20 27.91
CA HIS A 48 14.45 27.41 27.90
C HIS A 48 15.27 27.61 29.18
N THR A 49 14.70 28.26 30.19
CA THR A 49 15.34 28.49 31.49
C THR A 49 15.77 27.16 32.11
N GLY A 50 17.05 27.04 32.46
CA GLY A 50 17.65 25.80 32.99
C GLY A 50 18.59 25.09 32.01
N ILE A 51 18.69 25.56 30.77
CA ILE A 51 19.67 25.09 29.77
C ILE A 51 20.91 26.01 29.77
N VAL A 52 22.09 25.41 29.81
CA VAL A 52 23.40 26.10 29.74
C VAL A 52 24.22 25.53 28.59
N ILE A 53 24.92 26.38 27.84
CA ILE A 53 25.83 25.98 26.75
C ILE A 53 27.23 26.43 27.13
N ASN A 54 28.17 25.49 27.17
CA ASN A 54 29.59 25.75 27.40
C ASN A 54 30.34 26.08 26.10
N LYS A 55 31.49 26.74 26.23
CA LYS A 55 32.50 26.88 25.17
C LYS A 55 33.08 25.51 24.83
N LEU A 56 33.71 25.38 23.66
CA LEU A 56 34.45 24.17 23.26
C LEU A 56 35.48 23.80 24.33
N ILE A 57 35.40 22.57 24.82
CA ILE A 57 36.34 22.01 25.80
C ILE A 57 37.14 20.96 25.04
N ASP A 58 38.45 21.17 24.85
CA ASP A 58 39.35 20.16 24.26
C ASP A 58 39.39 18.94 25.20
N GLY A 59 38.49 17.99 24.97
CA GLY A 59 38.29 16.80 25.78
C GLY A 59 38.33 15.56 24.91
N LYS A 60 38.91 14.47 25.42
CA LYS A 60 38.87 13.19 24.71
C LYS A 60 37.47 12.57 24.86
N PRO A 61 36.75 12.30 23.76
CA PRO A 61 35.46 11.60 23.83
C PRO A 61 35.70 10.18 24.33
N ASN A 62 35.12 9.84 25.48
CA ASN A 62 35.23 8.51 26.10
C ASN A 62 34.21 8.35 27.24
N LEU A 63 32.96 8.72 27.01
CA LEU A 63 31.92 8.48 28.00
C LEU A 63 31.76 6.96 28.21
N LYS A 64 32.02 6.50 29.44
CA LYS A 64 31.64 5.14 29.86
C LYS A 64 30.12 5.07 29.97
N CYS A 65 29.47 4.63 28.91
CA CYS A 65 28.02 4.58 28.80
C CYS A 65 27.42 3.29 29.36
N ASP A 66 26.17 3.40 29.82
CA ASP A 66 25.32 2.26 30.16
C ASP A 66 24.65 1.67 28.91
N VAL A 67 24.19 2.54 27.99
CA VAL A 67 23.47 2.15 26.78
C VAL A 67 24.00 2.96 25.60
N ALA A 68 24.23 2.31 24.46
CA ALA A 68 24.58 2.98 23.21
C ALA A 68 23.50 2.76 22.15
N LEU A 69 23.28 3.75 21.29
CA LEU A 69 22.36 3.67 20.15
C LEU A 69 23.03 4.31 18.93
N ASN A 70 23.08 3.56 17.84
CA ASN A 70 23.63 4.04 16.57
C ASN A 70 22.50 4.23 15.56
N PHE A 71 22.58 5.27 14.76
CA PHE A 71 21.69 5.46 13.62
C PHE A 71 22.35 6.33 12.56
N SER A 72 21.88 6.21 11.33
CA SER A 72 22.42 6.94 10.19
C SER A 72 21.36 7.86 9.62
N VAL A 73 21.77 9.09 9.32
CA VAL A 73 20.93 10.10 8.68
C VAL A 73 21.61 10.60 7.42
N TRP A 74 20.82 11.04 6.45
CA TRP A 74 21.35 11.71 5.26
C TRP A 74 21.23 13.21 5.43
N LEU A 75 22.39 13.88 5.40
CA LEU A 75 22.45 15.33 5.35
C LEU A 75 22.41 15.76 3.89
N ARG A 76 21.53 16.71 3.58
CA ARG A 76 21.44 17.34 2.27
C ARG A 76 21.94 18.77 2.39
N ASN A 77 22.97 19.10 1.63
CA ASN A 77 23.42 20.47 1.43
C ASN A 77 23.53 20.74 -0.07
N GLY A 78 22.48 21.31 -0.67
CA GLY A 78 22.34 21.39 -2.13
C GLY A 78 22.27 19.98 -2.74
N ASP A 79 23.12 19.71 -3.73
CA ASP A 79 23.19 18.43 -4.46
C ASP A 79 24.03 17.36 -3.74
N MET A 80 24.78 17.74 -2.69
CA MET A 80 25.60 16.79 -1.93
C MET A 80 24.76 16.09 -0.88
N GLN A 81 24.63 14.77 -1.02
CA GLN A 81 24.11 13.88 0.01
C GLN A 81 25.29 13.18 0.68
N LYS A 82 25.47 13.40 1.98
CA LYS A 82 26.44 12.64 2.80
C LYS A 82 25.70 11.92 3.91
N GLN A 83 26.03 10.65 4.12
CA GLN A 83 25.56 9.90 5.27
C GLN A 83 26.36 10.33 6.50
N GLU A 84 25.66 10.67 7.57
CA GLU A 84 26.23 10.89 8.88
C GLU A 84 25.77 9.77 9.81
N ASN A 85 26.75 9.08 10.40
CA ASN A 85 26.55 8.13 11.46
C ASN A 85 26.52 8.88 12.78
N ARG A 86 25.47 8.66 13.57
CA ARG A 86 25.28 9.24 14.90
C ARG A 86 25.27 8.13 15.93
N CYS A 87 26.12 8.26 16.95
CA CYS A 87 26.19 7.37 18.09
C CYS A 87 25.80 8.15 19.35
N PHE A 88 24.76 7.68 20.04
CA PHE A 88 24.32 8.19 21.33
C PHE A 88 24.84 7.25 22.40
N ARG A 89 25.54 7.79 23.38
CA ARG A 89 26.08 7.09 24.54
C ARG A 89 25.39 7.66 25.77
N PHE A 90 24.47 6.89 26.34
CA PHE A 90 23.68 7.28 27.51
C PHE A 90 24.35 6.78 28.79
N ARG A 91 24.35 7.64 29.81
CA ARG A 91 24.65 7.28 31.19
C ARG A 91 23.48 7.69 32.08
N PHE A 92 23.05 6.79 32.93
CA PHE A 92 21.94 6.98 33.86
C PHE A 92 22.45 7.25 35.28
N PHE A 93 21.56 7.65 36.18
CA PHE A 93 21.88 7.64 37.60
C PHE A 93 21.99 6.21 38.12
N ASP A 94 22.82 6.00 39.15
CA ASP A 94 23.19 4.67 39.65
C ASP A 94 21.99 3.88 40.22
N ASP A 95 20.91 4.57 40.60
CA ASP A 95 19.65 4.03 41.10
C ASP A 95 18.68 3.54 40.01
N THR A 96 19.00 3.77 38.72
CA THR A 96 18.14 3.35 37.61
C THR A 96 18.35 1.86 37.29
N GLU A 97 17.29 1.05 37.36
CA GLU A 97 17.34 -0.36 36.98
C GLU A 97 17.73 -0.57 35.51
N VAL A 98 18.48 -1.63 35.20
CA VAL A 98 19.04 -1.91 33.86
C VAL A 98 17.95 -2.01 32.78
N SER A 99 16.84 -2.69 33.06
CA SER A 99 15.68 -2.79 32.15
C SER A 99 15.09 -1.42 31.81
N ASN A 100 15.01 -0.54 32.82
CA ASN A 100 14.53 0.82 32.66
C ASN A 100 15.52 1.69 31.88
N LYS A 101 16.84 1.44 31.97
CA LYS A 101 17.85 2.15 31.16
C LYS A 101 17.61 1.93 29.66
N HIS A 102 17.49 0.68 29.22
CA HIS A 102 17.24 0.36 27.79
C HIS A 102 15.89 0.89 27.30
N ALA A 103 14.82 0.68 28.08
CA ALA A 103 13.48 1.16 27.73
C ALA A 103 13.44 2.69 27.62
N THR A 104 14.10 3.39 28.55
CA THR A 104 14.17 4.86 28.57
C THR A 104 14.99 5.40 27.40
N ALA A 105 16.15 4.82 27.09
CA ALA A 105 16.95 5.20 25.92
C ALA A 105 16.20 4.95 24.61
N GLN A 106 15.46 3.85 24.52
CA GLN A 106 14.64 3.52 23.36
C GLN A 106 13.48 4.49 23.19
N GLN A 107 12.75 4.82 24.26
CA GLN A 107 11.66 5.79 24.22
C GLN A 107 12.16 7.20 23.91
N PHE A 108 13.30 7.59 24.50
CA PHE A 108 13.98 8.85 24.19
C PHE A 108 14.24 8.99 22.70
N PHE A 109 14.78 7.93 22.09
CA PHE A 109 15.05 7.93 20.66
C PHE A 109 13.76 7.98 19.83
N ARG A 110 12.71 7.22 20.18
CA ARG A 110 11.41 7.30 19.50
C ARG A 110 10.83 8.72 19.54
N ASP A 111 10.86 9.37 20.69
CA ASP A 111 10.36 10.73 20.84
C ASP A 111 11.23 11.76 20.11
N LEU A 112 12.52 11.48 19.94
CA LEU A 112 13.42 12.30 19.13
C LEU A 112 13.07 12.19 17.64
N VAL A 113 12.79 10.99 17.15
CA VAL A 113 12.59 10.72 15.71
C VAL A 113 11.15 10.82 15.23
N SER A 114 10.16 10.91 16.12
CA SER A 114 8.74 11.05 15.76
C SER A 114 8.44 12.27 14.87
N VAL A 115 9.24 13.33 15.01
CA VAL A 115 9.31 14.46 14.06
C VAL A 115 10.79 14.84 13.92
N PHE A 116 11.48 14.24 12.96
CA PHE A 116 12.94 14.35 12.90
C PHE A 116 13.39 15.79 12.56
N PRO A 117 14.25 16.42 13.39
CA PRO A 117 14.73 17.78 13.14
C PRO A 117 15.56 17.91 11.85
N ARG A 118 15.30 18.98 11.08
CA ARG A 118 15.94 19.21 9.76
C ARG A 118 17.39 19.72 9.85
N ASP A 119 17.79 20.26 10.98
CA ASP A 119 19.12 20.87 11.19
C ASP A 119 19.68 20.52 12.57
N TYR A 120 21.01 20.64 12.74
CA TYR A 120 21.69 20.30 13.99
C TYR A 120 21.25 21.14 15.19
N VAL A 121 20.86 22.40 14.99
CA VAL A 121 20.46 23.28 16.09
C VAL A 121 19.11 22.81 16.63
N THR A 122 18.15 22.57 15.75
CA THR A 122 16.84 22.03 16.11
C THR A 122 16.97 20.62 16.71
N PHE A 123 17.89 19.80 16.18
CA PHE A 123 18.21 18.49 16.70
C PHE A 123 18.72 18.54 18.15
N LEU A 124 19.79 19.29 18.41
CA LEU A 124 20.34 19.45 19.75
C LEU A 124 19.34 20.12 20.70
N LYS A 125 18.56 21.10 20.22
CA LYS A 125 17.50 21.76 21.00
C LYS A 125 16.43 20.77 21.44
N ARG A 126 16.02 19.84 20.57
CA ARG A 126 15.03 18.80 20.91
C ARG A 126 15.58 17.87 21.98
N ILE A 127 16.83 17.42 21.86
CA ILE A 127 17.49 16.57 22.87
C ILE A 127 17.58 17.29 24.22
N LEU A 128 17.96 18.57 24.22
CA LEU A 128 17.99 19.39 25.42
C LEU A 128 16.62 19.51 26.08
N LYS A 129 15.54 19.69 25.31
CA LYS A 129 14.16 19.73 25.82
C LYS A 129 13.70 18.38 26.37
N LEU A 130 13.99 17.28 25.67
CA LEU A 130 13.65 15.93 26.14
C LEU A 130 14.36 15.63 27.46
N MET A 131 15.66 15.93 27.58
CA MET A 131 16.34 15.87 28.87
C MET A 131 15.73 16.85 29.88
N GLN A 132 15.38 18.08 29.51
CA GLN A 132 14.84 19.03 30.47
C GLN A 132 13.52 18.56 31.10
N ASN A 133 12.60 18.02 30.30
CA ASN A 133 11.21 17.84 30.71
C ASN A 133 10.81 16.39 31.01
N ASP A 134 11.29 15.43 30.22
CA ASP A 134 10.64 14.10 30.14
C ASP A 134 11.55 12.95 30.64
N TYR A 135 12.87 13.12 30.58
CA TYR A 135 13.83 12.02 30.77
C TYR A 135 14.74 12.18 32.00
N GLY A 136 14.14 12.38 33.18
CA GLY A 136 14.82 12.65 34.46
C GLY A 136 15.93 11.66 34.83
N ALA A 137 15.77 10.38 34.50
CA ALA A 137 16.72 9.31 34.83
C ALA A 137 18.04 9.37 34.05
N VAL A 138 18.07 10.07 32.90
CA VAL A 138 19.27 10.21 32.07
C VAL A 138 20.18 11.28 32.69
N ARG A 139 21.41 10.89 33.05
CA ARG A 139 22.41 11.77 33.65
C ARG A 139 23.26 12.47 32.59
N GLU A 140 23.83 11.70 31.66
CA GLU A 140 24.71 12.19 30.59
C GLU A 140 24.33 11.52 29.25
N ILE A 141 24.41 12.28 28.16
CA ILE A 141 24.32 11.79 26.77
C ILE A 141 25.52 12.36 26.01
N GLU A 142 26.44 11.49 25.60
CA GLU A 142 27.47 11.86 24.62
C GLU A 142 26.94 11.51 23.22
N ILE A 143 26.98 12.48 22.31
CA ILE A 143 26.50 12.39 20.95
C ILE A 143 27.69 12.55 20.03
N ASP A 144 28.04 11.47 19.36
CA ASP A 144 29.16 11.38 18.43
C ASP A 144 28.59 11.35 17.01
N MET A 145 28.91 12.37 16.22
CA MET A 145 28.37 12.61 14.87
C MET A 145 29.53 12.61 13.90
N GLN A 146 29.58 11.60 13.04
CA GLN A 146 30.69 11.39 12.10
C GLN A 146 30.16 11.04 10.72
N PHE A 147 30.73 11.63 9.67
CA PHE A 147 30.41 11.23 8.30
C PHE A 147 30.86 9.80 8.03
N ALA A 148 29.97 9.02 7.42
CA ALA A 148 30.25 7.63 7.06
C ALA A 148 31.36 7.58 6.01
N LYS A 149 32.29 6.64 6.17
CA LYS A 149 33.25 6.29 5.12
C LYS A 149 32.52 5.55 3.99
N GLU A 150 33.07 5.55 2.77
CA GLU A 150 32.43 4.94 1.59
C GLU A 150 32.06 3.46 1.78
N ASN A 151 32.80 2.72 2.61
CA ASN A 151 32.58 1.30 2.92
C ASN A 151 31.63 1.06 4.11
N GLU A 152 31.17 2.11 4.79
CA GLU A 152 30.26 2.06 5.95
C GLU A 152 28.87 2.65 5.62
N ALA A 153 28.64 3.04 4.36
CA ALA A 153 27.39 3.64 3.90
C ALA A 153 26.32 2.57 3.63
N TYR A 154 25.11 2.77 4.15
CA TYR A 154 23.96 1.88 3.93
C TYR A 154 23.13 2.38 2.75
N LYS A 155 22.62 1.45 1.93
CA LYS A 155 21.64 1.77 0.89
C LYS A 155 20.26 1.94 1.55
N MET A 156 19.69 3.13 1.51
CA MET A 156 18.38 3.40 2.12
C MET A 156 17.28 2.61 1.38
N PRO A 157 16.40 1.90 2.11
CA PRO A 157 15.22 1.29 1.51
C PRO A 157 14.18 2.36 1.15
N ASP A 158 13.34 2.10 0.15
CA ASP A 158 12.39 3.08 -0.38
C ASP A 158 11.31 3.38 0.68
N PRO A 159 11.06 4.64 1.06
CA PRO A 159 10.00 4.99 2.02
C PRO A 159 8.62 4.40 1.67
N LYS A 160 8.32 4.20 0.37
CA LYS A 160 7.06 3.58 -0.09
C LYS A 160 6.94 2.09 0.21
N GLN A 161 8.05 1.42 0.53
CA GLN A 161 8.06 0.02 0.98
C GLN A 161 7.46 -0.16 2.38
N TYR A 162 7.38 0.92 3.16
CA TYR A 162 6.88 0.92 4.54
C TYR A 162 5.59 1.73 4.70
N ASP A 163 4.89 2.01 3.61
CA ASP A 163 3.54 2.59 3.63
C ASP A 163 2.53 1.52 3.24
N SER A 164 1.65 1.14 4.18
CA SER A 164 0.60 0.14 3.98
C SER A 164 -0.76 0.79 3.66
N GLY A 165 -0.82 2.10 3.40
CA GLY A 165 -2.03 2.80 3.01
C GLY A 165 -2.28 2.73 1.50
N SER A 166 -3.32 1.99 1.08
CA SER A 166 -4.13 2.04 -0.16
C SER A 166 -3.58 2.81 -1.38
N GLU A 167 -3.57 2.24 -2.58
CA GLU A 167 -4.76 2.23 -3.48
C GLU A 167 -4.79 1.06 -4.48
N VAL A 168 -5.99 0.84 -5.02
CA VAL A 168 -6.49 -0.26 -5.86
C VAL A 168 -5.62 -0.50 -7.11
N GLU A 169 -4.98 -1.67 -7.20
CA GLU A 169 -4.29 -2.15 -8.40
C GLU A 169 -5.30 -2.80 -9.37
N ASN A 170 -5.07 -2.67 -10.69
CA ASN A 170 -5.90 -3.36 -11.70
C ASN A 170 -5.59 -4.85 -11.73
N VAL A 171 -6.62 -5.68 -11.91
CA VAL A 171 -6.52 -7.14 -11.93
C VAL A 171 -5.52 -7.59 -13.00
N THR A 172 -4.48 -8.31 -12.58
CA THR A 172 -3.43 -8.90 -13.42
C THR A 172 -3.52 -10.41 -13.28
N ALA A 173 -2.75 -11.17 -14.07
CA ALA A 173 -2.54 -12.59 -13.80
C ALA A 173 -2.03 -12.81 -12.37
N GLY A 174 -1.21 -11.91 -11.84
CA GLY A 174 -0.79 -11.90 -10.44
C GLY A 174 -1.96 -11.78 -9.47
N HIS A 175 -2.97 -10.95 -9.75
CA HIS A 175 -4.17 -10.85 -8.90
C HIS A 175 -5.08 -12.09 -8.99
N VAL A 176 -5.21 -12.70 -10.17
CA VAL A 176 -5.90 -13.99 -10.33
C VAL A 176 -5.17 -15.09 -9.57
N GLN A 177 -3.84 -15.12 -9.68
CA GLN A 177 -2.99 -15.97 -8.86
C GLN A 177 -3.20 -15.70 -7.38
N GLU A 178 -3.20 -14.45 -6.92
CA GLU A 178 -3.43 -14.09 -5.50
C GLU A 178 -4.81 -14.53 -5.01
N VAL A 179 -5.86 -14.38 -5.81
CA VAL A 179 -7.21 -14.84 -5.42
C VAL A 179 -7.28 -16.36 -5.35
N LEU A 180 -6.63 -17.07 -6.27
CA LEU A 180 -6.51 -18.53 -6.21
C LEU A 180 -5.62 -18.99 -5.06
N GLU A 181 -4.59 -18.23 -4.72
CA GLU A 181 -3.74 -18.45 -3.56
C GLU A 181 -4.50 -18.18 -2.26
N HIS A 182 -5.36 -17.17 -2.22
CA HIS A 182 -6.28 -16.89 -1.11
C HIS A 182 -7.34 -17.97 -0.96
N ALA A 183 -7.86 -18.51 -2.05
CA ALA A 183 -8.81 -19.61 -2.01
C ALA A 183 -8.18 -20.98 -1.80
N TYR A 184 -6.89 -21.14 -2.13
CA TYR A 184 -6.17 -22.40 -1.98
C TYR A 184 -6.32 -22.90 -0.53
N PRO A 185 -6.57 -24.20 -0.34
CA PRO A 185 -6.58 -25.30 -1.33
C PRO A 185 -7.85 -25.46 -2.19
N ASN A 186 -8.89 -24.64 -2.01
CA ASN A 186 -10.12 -24.78 -2.77
C ASN A 186 -9.96 -24.23 -4.19
N GLY A 187 -10.62 -24.90 -5.14
CA GLY A 187 -10.81 -24.34 -6.46
C GLY A 187 -11.86 -23.23 -6.43
N LEU A 188 -11.74 -22.26 -7.33
CA LEU A 188 -12.76 -21.25 -7.57
C LEU A 188 -13.29 -21.38 -8.98
N SER A 189 -14.61 -21.22 -9.14
CA SER A 189 -15.16 -21.03 -10.48
C SER A 189 -14.69 -19.68 -11.03
N VAL A 190 -14.68 -19.59 -12.37
CA VAL A 190 -14.36 -18.34 -13.07
C VAL A 190 -15.27 -17.20 -12.59
N ASP A 191 -16.56 -17.48 -12.35
CA ASP A 191 -17.54 -16.50 -11.85
C ASP A 191 -17.13 -15.92 -10.50
N ILE A 192 -16.65 -16.76 -9.58
CA ILE A 192 -16.25 -16.33 -8.23
C ILE A 192 -14.96 -15.52 -8.27
N ILE A 193 -13.99 -15.92 -9.10
CA ILE A 193 -12.73 -15.16 -9.28
C ILE A 193 -13.05 -13.79 -9.89
N ALA A 194 -13.91 -13.76 -10.90
CA ALA A 194 -14.37 -12.55 -11.58
C ALA A 194 -15.11 -11.60 -10.63
N GLU A 195 -16.01 -12.12 -9.80
CA GLU A 195 -16.71 -11.37 -8.76
C GLU A 195 -15.73 -10.83 -7.70
N SER A 196 -14.79 -11.65 -7.24
CA SER A 196 -13.80 -11.30 -6.22
C SER A 196 -12.84 -10.19 -6.68
N LEU A 197 -12.43 -10.27 -7.95
CA LEU A 197 -11.51 -9.32 -8.58
C LEU A 197 -12.25 -8.16 -9.27
N ARG A 198 -13.58 -8.21 -9.30
CA ARG A 198 -14.45 -7.23 -10.00
C ARG A 198 -14.10 -7.06 -11.48
N CYS A 199 -13.71 -8.16 -12.14
CA CYS A 199 -13.39 -8.24 -13.57
C CYS A 199 -14.32 -9.23 -14.27
N THR A 200 -14.19 -9.40 -15.59
CA THR A 200 -15.05 -10.31 -16.36
C THR A 200 -14.54 -11.74 -16.35
N ASN A 201 -15.44 -12.71 -16.50
CA ASN A 201 -15.07 -14.11 -16.70
C ASN A 201 -14.10 -14.32 -17.88
N LYS A 202 -14.16 -13.45 -18.90
CA LYS A 202 -13.27 -13.53 -20.05
C LYS A 202 -11.83 -13.18 -19.66
N GLU A 203 -11.63 -12.07 -18.95
CA GLU A 203 -10.30 -11.65 -18.44
C GLU A 203 -9.72 -12.70 -17.50
N VAL A 204 -10.54 -13.22 -16.58
CA VAL A 204 -10.13 -14.31 -15.68
C VAL A 204 -9.69 -15.55 -16.45
N ASN A 205 -10.42 -15.97 -17.49
CA ASN A 205 -10.03 -17.12 -18.31
C ASN A 205 -8.73 -16.88 -19.10
N GLU A 206 -8.47 -15.65 -19.56
CA GLU A 206 -7.22 -15.30 -20.25
C GLU A 206 -6.03 -15.39 -19.28
N PHE A 207 -6.14 -14.83 -18.08
CA PHE A 207 -5.13 -14.94 -17.03
C PHE A 207 -4.93 -16.38 -16.55
N LEU A 208 -6.01 -17.15 -16.37
CA LEU A 208 -5.93 -18.56 -15.99
C LEU A 208 -5.21 -19.40 -17.05
N SER A 209 -5.42 -19.09 -18.34
CA SER A 209 -4.72 -19.77 -19.44
C SER A 209 -3.22 -19.44 -19.45
N GLU A 210 -2.84 -18.19 -19.13
CA GLU A 210 -1.44 -17.77 -18.96
C GLU A 210 -0.78 -18.51 -17.78
N LEU A 211 -1.44 -18.49 -16.62
CA LEU A 211 -0.94 -19.15 -15.41
C LEU A 211 -0.88 -20.68 -15.59
N GLU A 212 -1.81 -21.28 -16.35
CA GLU A 212 -1.79 -22.72 -16.66
C GLU A 212 -0.60 -23.08 -17.56
N ALA A 213 -0.29 -22.24 -18.56
CA ALA A 213 0.88 -22.44 -19.42
C ALA A 213 2.20 -22.34 -18.64
N LEU A 214 2.24 -21.55 -17.56
CA LEU A 214 3.37 -21.45 -16.63
C LEU A 214 3.40 -22.57 -15.58
N GLY A 215 2.39 -23.45 -15.55
CA GLY A 215 2.26 -24.52 -14.55
C GLY A 215 1.87 -24.03 -13.15
N VAL A 216 1.37 -22.80 -13.03
CA VAL A 216 1.02 -22.12 -11.77
C VAL A 216 -0.38 -22.51 -11.30
N VAL A 217 -1.33 -22.70 -12.22
CA VAL A 217 -2.72 -23.11 -11.93
C VAL A 217 -3.14 -24.27 -12.81
N GLN A 218 -4.16 -25.01 -12.40
CA GLN A 218 -4.77 -26.07 -13.21
C GLN A 218 -6.28 -26.04 -13.09
N LYS A 219 -6.96 -26.51 -14.14
CA LYS A 219 -8.41 -26.66 -14.13
C LYS A 219 -8.82 -28.04 -13.59
N LEU A 220 -9.66 -28.07 -12.56
CA LEU A 220 -10.25 -29.26 -11.98
C LEU A 220 -11.78 -29.21 -12.15
N GLN A 221 -12.32 -29.95 -13.12
CA GLN A 221 -13.73 -29.88 -13.50
C GLN A 221 -14.13 -28.45 -13.95
N ASP A 222 -15.04 -27.79 -13.23
CA ASP A 222 -15.52 -26.43 -13.52
C ASP A 222 -14.82 -25.35 -12.67
N GLU A 223 -13.84 -25.73 -11.84
CA GLU A 223 -13.12 -24.84 -10.93
C GLU A 223 -11.62 -24.80 -11.26
N TRP A 224 -10.98 -23.68 -10.94
CA TRP A 224 -9.55 -23.45 -11.10
C TRP A 224 -8.86 -23.43 -9.74
N ILE A 225 -7.72 -24.09 -9.65
CA ILE A 225 -6.97 -24.23 -8.39
C ILE A 225 -5.50 -23.88 -8.62
N ARG A 226 -4.88 -23.21 -7.64
CA ARG A 226 -3.44 -22.99 -7.61
C ARG A 226 -2.72 -24.35 -7.48
N VAL A 227 -1.77 -24.63 -8.37
CA VAL A 227 -0.94 -25.83 -8.34
C VAL A 227 0.13 -25.65 -7.28
N SER A 228 0.22 -26.59 -6.34
CA SER A 228 1.35 -26.70 -5.42
C SER A 228 2.36 -27.69 -6.00
N ALA A 229 3.63 -27.29 -6.05
CA ALA A 229 4.78 -28.11 -6.44
C ALA A 229 4.86 -29.48 -5.74
N VAL A 230 4.23 -29.61 -4.57
CA VAL A 230 4.35 -30.76 -3.66
C VAL A 230 3.23 -31.80 -3.85
N ASP A 231 2.14 -31.46 -4.54
CA ASP A 231 0.95 -32.33 -4.62
C ASP A 231 0.82 -33.06 -5.97
N SER A 232 1.14 -34.36 -5.99
CA SER A 232 0.48 -35.29 -6.90
C SER A 232 -0.91 -35.60 -6.33
N ILE A 233 -1.93 -34.84 -6.73
CA ILE A 233 -3.31 -35.00 -6.24
C ILE A 233 -3.90 -36.33 -6.73
N GLU A 234 -3.68 -37.42 -6.00
CA GLU A 234 -4.50 -38.63 -6.15
C GLU A 234 -5.86 -38.39 -5.47
N LEU A 235 -6.86 -38.01 -6.27
CA LEU A 235 -8.26 -37.88 -5.87
C LEU A 235 -8.86 -39.24 -5.46
N SER A 236 -8.60 -39.68 -4.22
CA SER A 236 -9.36 -40.79 -3.65
C SER A 236 -10.71 -40.28 -3.12
N ARG A 237 -11.80 -40.62 -3.82
CA ARG A 237 -13.19 -40.32 -3.44
C ARG A 237 -13.71 -41.20 -2.29
N THR A 238 -12.83 -41.90 -1.58
CA THR A 238 -13.22 -42.92 -0.62
C THR A 238 -13.18 -42.38 0.80
N GLN A 239 -14.30 -42.48 1.51
CA GLN A 239 -14.34 -42.40 2.97
C GLN A 239 -13.45 -43.51 3.53
N SER A 240 -12.20 -43.19 3.87
CA SER A 240 -11.38 -44.07 4.70
C SER A 240 -11.85 -43.92 6.16
N SER A 241 -12.41 -44.99 6.71
CA SER A 241 -12.62 -45.09 8.15
C SER A 241 -11.25 -45.13 8.82
N PHE A 242 -10.87 -44.06 9.51
CA PHE A 242 -9.61 -43.97 10.24
C PHE A 242 -9.58 -45.00 11.37
N GLY A 243 -8.51 -45.79 11.47
CA GLY A 243 -8.26 -46.60 12.67
C GLY A 243 -7.82 -45.73 13.86
N PRO A 244 -7.77 -46.27 15.09
CA PRO A 244 -7.40 -45.50 16.29
C PRO A 244 -6.02 -44.84 16.25
N ARG A 245 -5.07 -45.40 15.47
CA ARG A 245 -3.72 -44.83 15.26
C ARG A 245 -3.64 -43.87 14.07
N ASP A 246 -4.75 -43.65 13.36
CA ASP A 246 -4.79 -42.82 12.17
C ASP A 246 -5.31 -41.40 12.40
N HIS A 247 -5.62 -41.03 13.65
CA HIS A 247 -6.08 -39.70 13.98
C HIS A 247 -4.91 -38.73 14.15
N PRO A 248 -4.97 -37.53 13.55
CA PRO A 248 -3.95 -36.50 13.77
C PRO A 248 -4.03 -35.98 15.20
N THR A 249 -2.87 -35.80 15.83
CA THR A 249 -2.73 -35.25 17.18
C THR A 249 -2.35 -33.77 17.16
N VAL A 250 -1.86 -33.28 16.02
CA VAL A 250 -1.42 -31.90 15.83
C VAL A 250 -2.17 -31.28 14.66
N ALA A 251 -2.74 -30.10 14.87
CA ALA A 251 -3.29 -29.27 13.81
C ALA A 251 -2.38 -28.08 13.50
N ILE A 252 -2.21 -27.77 12.22
CA ILE A 252 -1.43 -26.62 11.74
C ILE A 252 -2.36 -25.73 10.91
N LEU A 253 -2.46 -24.47 11.31
CA LEU A 253 -3.25 -23.44 10.64
C LEU A 253 -2.31 -22.42 10.00
N THR A 254 -2.42 -22.22 8.70
CA THR A 254 -1.71 -21.17 7.95
C THR A 254 -2.70 -20.17 7.36
N CYS A 255 -2.21 -19.01 6.90
CA CYS A 255 -3.05 -17.98 6.30
C CYS A 255 -2.67 -17.66 4.85
N LEU A 256 -1.39 -17.69 4.51
CA LEU A 256 -0.89 -17.41 3.17
C LEU A 256 -0.63 -18.71 2.40
N PHE A 257 -0.69 -18.63 1.09
CA PHE A 257 -0.39 -19.77 0.23
C PHE A 257 1.05 -20.25 0.40
N THR A 258 2.02 -19.33 0.44
CA THR A 258 3.43 -19.64 0.68
C THR A 258 3.67 -20.33 2.02
N GLU A 259 2.96 -19.92 3.08
CA GLU A 259 3.00 -20.59 4.38
C GLU A 259 2.49 -22.03 4.27
N LYS A 260 1.41 -22.25 3.51
CA LYS A 260 0.86 -23.59 3.28
C LYS A 260 1.82 -24.47 2.48
N GLN A 261 2.43 -23.94 1.41
CA GLN A 261 3.43 -24.66 0.63
C GLN A 261 4.63 -25.10 1.49
N SER A 262 5.12 -24.20 2.35
CA SER A 262 6.21 -24.53 3.28
C SER A 262 5.84 -25.64 4.25
N ILE A 263 4.61 -25.62 4.79
CA ILE A 263 4.13 -26.68 5.68
C ILE A 263 3.97 -28.01 4.92
N ASP A 264 3.40 -28.00 3.72
CA ASP A 264 3.19 -29.22 2.94
C ASP A 264 4.49 -29.89 2.54
N ALA A 265 5.51 -29.10 2.18
CA ALA A 265 6.84 -29.60 1.84
C ALA A 265 7.58 -30.27 3.03
N ILE A 266 7.12 -30.04 4.27
CA ILE A 266 7.68 -30.66 5.48
C ILE A 266 6.88 -31.92 5.88
N ILE A 267 5.67 -32.11 5.37
CA ILE A 267 4.82 -33.25 5.73
C ILE A 267 5.22 -34.50 4.93
N ASP A 268 5.74 -35.50 5.64
CA ASP A 268 6.06 -36.80 5.06
C ASP A 268 4.79 -37.64 4.83
N ASN A 269 4.78 -38.41 3.75
CA ASN A 269 3.65 -39.28 3.35
C ASN A 269 2.32 -38.50 3.34
N SER A 270 2.34 -37.29 2.79
CA SER A 270 1.19 -36.41 2.74
C SER A 270 0.04 -37.02 1.92
N THR A 271 -1.18 -36.78 2.38
CA THR A 271 -2.43 -37.16 1.74
C THR A 271 -3.41 -36.01 1.88
N THR A 272 -3.91 -35.53 0.76
CA THR A 272 -4.85 -34.40 0.73
C THR A 272 -6.28 -34.94 0.72
N VAL A 273 -7.07 -34.57 1.73
CA VAL A 273 -8.44 -35.07 1.93
C VAL A 273 -9.45 -33.94 1.75
N HIS A 274 -10.41 -34.16 0.84
CA HIS A 274 -11.56 -33.28 0.62
C HIS A 274 -12.76 -33.76 1.43
N ARG A 275 -13.28 -32.95 2.36
CA ARG A 275 -14.56 -33.24 3.03
C ARG A 275 -15.66 -32.31 2.51
N TYR A 276 -16.51 -32.84 1.64
CA TYR A 276 -17.70 -32.14 1.13
C TYR A 276 -18.89 -32.30 2.08
N ARG A 277 -19.68 -31.23 2.23
CA ARG A 277 -21.07 -31.30 2.71
C ARG A 277 -22.04 -30.88 1.61
N SER A 278 -23.25 -31.43 1.66
CA SER A 278 -24.41 -30.94 0.92
C SER A 278 -24.71 -29.50 1.39
N GLY A 279 -24.32 -28.50 0.61
CA GLY A 279 -24.48 -27.08 0.98
C GLY A 279 -23.35 -26.13 0.57
N GLY A 280 -22.29 -26.60 -0.10
CA GLY A 280 -21.32 -25.73 -0.81
C GLY A 280 -20.00 -25.44 -0.10
N ASP A 281 -19.89 -25.63 1.22
CA ASP A 281 -18.59 -25.46 1.91
C ASP A 281 -17.77 -26.76 1.86
N SER A 282 -16.58 -26.71 1.26
CA SER A 282 -15.57 -27.77 1.31
C SER A 282 -14.31 -27.28 2.03
N ASN A 283 -13.78 -28.12 2.93
CA ASN A 283 -12.49 -27.89 3.58
C ASN A 283 -11.55 -29.00 3.13
N ILE A 284 -10.32 -28.62 2.81
CA ILE A 284 -9.27 -29.52 2.38
C ILE A 284 -8.18 -29.55 3.45
N TYR A 285 -7.78 -30.76 3.79
CA TYR A 285 -6.82 -31.01 4.84
C TYR A 285 -5.65 -31.81 4.26
N THR A 286 -4.42 -31.38 4.52
CA THR A 286 -3.23 -32.18 4.25
C THR A 286 -2.90 -32.97 5.50
N LEU A 287 -2.97 -34.29 5.41
CA LEU A 287 -2.68 -35.23 6.47
C LEU A 287 -1.36 -35.92 6.18
N GLY A 288 -0.52 -36.09 7.18
CA GLY A 288 0.69 -36.88 7.04
C GLY A 288 1.47 -36.89 8.34
N TRP A 289 2.78 -36.98 8.26
CA TRP A 289 3.65 -37.10 9.41
C TRP A 289 4.67 -35.98 9.44
N ILE A 290 4.85 -35.39 10.61
CA ILE A 290 6.04 -34.59 10.92
C ILE A 290 6.71 -35.29 12.09
N GLY A 291 7.82 -35.96 11.78
CA GLY A 291 8.47 -36.87 12.73
C GLY A 291 7.50 -37.96 13.21
N LYS A 292 7.24 -38.00 14.52
CA LYS A 292 6.38 -39.02 15.15
C LYS A 292 4.92 -38.60 15.30
N HIS A 293 4.58 -37.36 14.95
CA HIS A 293 3.23 -36.85 15.09
C HIS A 293 2.50 -36.92 13.76
N ARG A 294 1.30 -37.49 13.79
CA ARG A 294 0.39 -37.37 12.67
C ARG A 294 -0.22 -35.97 12.72
N VAL A 295 -0.07 -35.23 11.63
CA VAL A 295 -0.47 -33.83 11.54
C VAL A 295 -1.63 -33.66 10.58
N VAL A 296 -2.41 -32.62 10.82
CA VAL A 296 -3.40 -32.10 9.87
C VAL A 296 -3.15 -30.62 9.64
N ALA A 297 -2.93 -30.24 8.38
CA ALA A 297 -2.70 -28.84 8.00
C ALA A 297 -3.84 -28.31 7.14
N THR A 298 -4.23 -27.06 7.37
CA THR A 298 -5.14 -26.31 6.49
C THR A 298 -4.72 -24.85 6.42
N LYS A 299 -5.12 -24.21 5.33
CA LYS A 299 -5.02 -22.76 5.16
C LYS A 299 -6.37 -22.09 5.47
N LEU A 300 -6.31 -20.92 6.09
CA LEU A 300 -7.45 -20.03 6.32
C LEU A 300 -7.73 -19.21 5.05
N ALA A 301 -9.01 -18.94 4.78
CA ALA A 301 -9.40 -18.19 3.58
C ALA A 301 -9.01 -16.71 3.66
N VAL A 302 -9.35 -16.05 4.78
CA VAL A 302 -9.08 -14.62 5.02
C VAL A 302 -8.83 -14.42 6.52
N ILE A 303 -7.89 -13.53 6.87
CA ILE A 303 -7.63 -13.04 8.23
C ILE A 303 -7.66 -11.51 8.24
N GLY A 304 -8.05 -10.91 9.36
CA GLY A 304 -8.16 -9.45 9.48
C GLY A 304 -9.24 -9.03 10.47
N ASP A 305 -9.41 -7.72 10.62
CA ASP A 305 -10.39 -7.11 11.53
C ASP A 305 -11.79 -6.92 10.91
N SER A 306 -11.99 -7.32 9.65
CA SER A 306 -13.31 -7.35 9.02
C SER A 306 -14.17 -8.47 9.59
N ARG A 307 -15.50 -8.29 9.53
CA ARG A 307 -16.45 -9.23 10.12
C ARG A 307 -16.46 -10.56 9.35
N GLU A 308 -16.28 -10.48 8.04
CA GLU A 308 -16.20 -11.60 7.10
C GLU A 308 -14.96 -12.45 7.39
N ALA A 309 -13.79 -11.82 7.52
CA ALA A 309 -12.54 -12.48 7.87
C ALA A 309 -12.61 -13.14 9.26
N THR A 310 -13.09 -12.40 10.26
CA THR A 310 -13.28 -12.89 11.63
C THR A 310 -14.16 -14.14 11.66
N THR A 311 -15.29 -14.13 10.94
CA THR A 311 -16.25 -15.24 10.89
C THR A 311 -15.69 -16.45 10.15
N SER A 312 -15.05 -16.23 9.00
CA SER A 312 -14.47 -17.30 8.17
C SER A 312 -13.35 -18.04 8.91
N ALA A 313 -12.37 -17.32 9.42
CA ALA A 313 -11.22 -17.90 10.12
C ALA A 313 -11.62 -18.70 11.37
N GLY A 314 -12.56 -18.17 12.18
CA GLY A 314 -13.08 -18.87 13.34
C GLY A 314 -13.88 -20.14 12.97
N SER A 315 -14.68 -20.08 11.90
CA SER A 315 -15.48 -21.21 11.39
C SER A 315 -14.61 -22.34 10.85
N ILE A 316 -13.60 -22.05 10.03
CA ILE A 316 -12.66 -23.06 9.49
C ILE A 316 -11.94 -23.76 10.65
N THR A 317 -11.49 -23.00 11.64
CA THR A 317 -10.79 -23.51 12.82
C THR A 317 -11.68 -24.45 13.65
N THR A 318 -12.89 -24.02 14.02
CA THR A 318 -13.83 -24.86 14.77
C THR A 318 -14.24 -26.11 14.00
N ARG A 319 -14.37 -26.04 12.67
CA ARG A 319 -14.67 -27.20 11.82
C ARG A 319 -13.53 -28.20 11.79
N LEU A 320 -12.27 -27.76 11.66
CA LEU A 320 -11.12 -28.65 11.70
C LEU A 320 -11.09 -29.40 13.04
N LEU A 321 -11.18 -28.67 14.15
CA LEU A 321 -11.12 -29.25 15.49
C LEU A 321 -12.33 -30.16 15.78
N GLY A 322 -13.52 -29.82 15.26
CA GLY A 322 -14.70 -30.68 15.33
C GLY A 322 -14.58 -31.96 14.49
N ASN A 323 -13.90 -31.89 13.34
CA ASN A 323 -13.68 -33.02 12.43
C ASN A 323 -12.59 -33.98 12.91
N PHE A 324 -11.61 -33.46 13.65
CA PHE A 324 -10.46 -34.19 14.17
C PHE A 324 -10.38 -34.04 15.69
N GLN A 325 -11.29 -34.73 16.39
CA GLN A 325 -11.50 -34.59 17.83
C GLN A 325 -10.32 -35.07 18.71
N HIS A 326 -9.32 -35.73 18.11
CA HIS A 326 -8.11 -36.21 18.80
C HIS A 326 -6.92 -35.24 18.68
N VAL A 327 -7.13 -34.06 18.08
CA VAL A 327 -6.12 -33.01 18.07
C VAL A 327 -5.90 -32.53 19.51
N GLU A 328 -4.64 -32.55 19.94
CA GLU A 328 -4.20 -32.14 21.28
C GLU A 328 -3.46 -30.79 21.21
N HIS A 329 -2.75 -30.54 20.11
CA HIS A 329 -1.91 -29.36 19.91
C HIS A 329 -2.29 -28.61 18.64
N VAL A 330 -2.34 -27.27 18.71
CA VAL A 330 -2.58 -26.41 17.55
C VAL A 330 -1.44 -25.43 17.33
N PHE A 331 -0.85 -25.44 16.15
CA PHE A 331 0.12 -24.43 15.70
C PHE A 331 -0.54 -23.47 14.72
N VAL A 332 -0.48 -22.17 15.01
CA VAL A 332 -0.91 -21.11 14.09
C VAL A 332 0.35 -20.51 13.48
N VAL A 333 0.74 -20.99 12.30
CA VAL A 333 2.00 -20.65 11.64
C VAL A 333 1.74 -19.59 10.59
N GLY A 334 2.56 -18.54 10.57
CA GLY A 334 2.53 -17.57 9.48
C GLY A 334 3.60 -16.51 9.59
N VAL A 335 3.48 -15.44 8.82
CA VAL A 335 4.38 -14.28 8.89
C VAL A 335 3.83 -13.19 9.82
N GLY A 336 4.73 -12.36 10.34
CA GLY A 336 4.39 -11.20 11.17
C GLY A 336 5.40 -10.07 11.05
N GLY A 337 5.06 -8.94 11.65
CA GLY A 337 5.92 -7.78 11.79
C GLY A 337 6.75 -7.86 13.08
N GLY A 338 8.05 -7.63 12.99
CA GLY A 338 8.95 -7.59 14.14
C GLY A 338 8.75 -6.32 14.98
N VAL A 339 8.81 -6.46 16.30
CA VAL A 339 8.90 -5.30 17.20
C VAL A 339 10.36 -4.92 17.37
N ALA A 340 10.73 -3.78 16.81
CA ALA A 340 12.11 -3.32 16.81
C ALA A 340 12.56 -2.83 18.19
N HIS A 341 13.67 -3.38 18.68
CA HIS A 341 14.43 -2.89 19.84
C HIS A 341 15.81 -2.36 19.43
N TYR A 342 16.02 -1.05 19.50
CA TYR A 342 17.25 -0.42 18.96
C TYR A 342 18.46 -0.54 19.89
N THR A 343 18.20 -0.69 21.18
CA THR A 343 19.23 -0.65 22.23
C THR A 343 19.45 -1.99 22.92
N ASP A 344 18.55 -2.96 22.70
CA ASP A 344 18.56 -4.24 23.40
C ASP A 344 18.64 -5.38 22.39
N ALA A 345 19.87 -5.88 22.20
CA ALA A 345 20.18 -7.00 21.32
C ALA A 345 19.44 -8.30 21.67
N THR A 346 19.11 -8.51 22.94
CA THR A 346 18.40 -9.72 23.41
C THR A 346 16.91 -9.65 23.10
N ARG A 347 16.39 -8.43 23.00
CA ARG A 347 15.00 -8.17 22.64
C ARG A 347 14.76 -8.01 21.15
N HIS A 348 15.79 -7.58 20.43
CA HIS A 348 15.71 -7.21 19.02
C HIS A 348 15.49 -8.42 18.10
N VAL A 349 14.39 -8.37 17.35
CA VAL A 349 14.02 -9.34 16.32
C VAL A 349 14.34 -8.77 14.94
N ARG A 350 14.85 -9.60 14.02
CA ARG A 350 15.23 -9.22 12.65
C ARG A 350 14.37 -9.84 11.57
N LEU A 351 14.52 -9.37 10.34
CA LEU A 351 13.89 -10.04 9.19
C LEU A 351 14.46 -11.45 9.01
N GLY A 352 13.57 -12.42 8.84
CA GLY A 352 13.90 -13.84 8.79
C GLY A 352 14.05 -14.53 10.15
N ASP A 353 13.89 -13.81 11.27
CA ASP A 353 13.75 -14.45 12.58
C ASP A 353 12.38 -15.10 12.75
N VAL A 354 12.27 -15.97 13.76
CA VAL A 354 10.99 -16.60 14.13
C VAL A 354 10.63 -16.18 15.54
N VAL A 355 9.38 -15.79 15.76
CA VAL A 355 8.84 -15.50 17.09
C VAL A 355 7.78 -16.55 17.43
N VAL A 356 7.97 -17.26 18.53
CA VAL A 356 7.01 -18.22 19.08
C VAL A 356 6.28 -17.57 20.25
N SER A 357 4.94 -17.60 20.22
CA SER A 357 4.11 -17.03 21.27
C SER A 357 4.36 -17.72 22.60
N GLY A 358 4.52 -16.91 23.65
CA GLY A 358 4.80 -17.37 24.99
C GLY A 358 4.13 -16.49 26.04
N PRO A 359 3.64 -17.05 27.17
CA PRO A 359 3.10 -16.24 28.25
C PRO A 359 4.20 -15.38 28.89
N ASP A 360 4.30 -14.10 28.47
CA ASP A 360 5.12 -13.07 29.13
C ASP A 360 4.68 -11.62 28.75
N PRO A 361 3.57 -11.09 29.32
CA PRO A 361 2.65 -11.71 30.27
C PRO A 361 1.54 -12.56 29.61
N ASN A 362 1.28 -12.37 28.31
CA ASN A 362 0.23 -13.09 27.59
C ASN A 362 0.74 -13.63 26.26
N ALA A 363 0.43 -14.87 25.91
CA ALA A 363 0.88 -15.47 24.65
C ALA A 363 0.36 -14.68 23.43
N TYR A 364 -0.88 -14.21 23.48
CA TYR A 364 -1.46 -13.37 22.42
C TYR A 364 -2.30 -12.22 22.98
N VAL A 365 -2.14 -11.02 22.44
CA VAL A 365 -2.85 -9.80 22.86
C VAL A 365 -3.51 -9.11 21.66
N PHE A 366 -4.83 -8.90 21.71
CA PHE A 366 -5.57 -8.25 20.63
C PHE A 366 -6.26 -6.97 21.11
N ALA A 367 -5.88 -5.81 20.55
CA ALA A 367 -6.55 -4.53 20.79
C ALA A 367 -7.76 -4.38 19.86
N HIS A 368 -8.96 -4.54 20.41
CA HIS A 368 -10.21 -4.46 19.65
C HIS A 368 -10.78 -3.04 19.59
N SER A 369 -10.24 -2.09 20.38
CA SER A 369 -10.64 -0.68 20.36
C SER A 369 -9.60 0.21 21.07
N TYR A 370 -9.81 1.53 20.97
CA TYR A 370 -8.92 2.56 21.50
C TYR A 370 -9.61 3.37 22.60
N ILE A 371 -8.85 3.79 23.60
CA ILE A 371 -9.29 4.75 24.61
C ILE A 371 -8.87 6.14 24.14
N VAL A 372 -9.85 6.97 23.77
CA VAL A 372 -9.62 8.32 23.24
C VAL A 372 -10.05 9.36 24.28
N ASP A 373 -9.17 10.33 24.55
CA ASP A 373 -9.50 11.51 25.33
C ASP A 373 -10.50 12.38 24.56
N ARG A 374 -11.66 12.66 25.15
CA ARG A 374 -12.74 13.39 24.47
C ARG A 374 -12.42 14.86 24.18
N THR A 375 -11.44 15.44 24.85
CA THR A 375 -11.10 16.86 24.73
C THR A 375 -9.92 17.07 23.78
N THR A 376 -8.94 16.18 23.81
CA THR A 376 -7.73 16.27 22.99
C THR A 376 -7.73 15.35 21.78
N GLU A 377 -8.71 14.44 21.69
CA GLU A 377 -8.82 13.37 20.68
C GLU A 377 -7.60 12.44 20.61
N ARG A 378 -6.73 12.48 21.62
CA ARG A 378 -5.52 11.63 21.69
C ARG A 378 -5.87 10.26 22.24
N VAL A 379 -5.24 9.24 21.65
CA VAL A 379 -5.30 7.86 22.18
C VAL A 379 -4.44 7.76 23.43
N ASN A 380 -5.08 7.48 24.57
CA ASN A 380 -4.45 7.32 25.88
C ASN A 380 -4.34 5.86 26.32
N GLY A 381 -4.90 4.91 25.57
CA GLY A 381 -4.81 3.48 25.89
C GLY A 381 -5.54 2.59 24.89
N PHE A 382 -5.53 1.29 25.17
CA PHE A 382 -6.09 0.24 24.31
C PHE A 382 -7.06 -0.63 25.09
N LEU A 383 -8.18 -0.98 24.48
CA LEU A 383 -9.09 -2.01 25.00
C LEU A 383 -8.68 -3.35 24.38
N VAL A 384 -8.21 -4.28 25.22
CA VAL A 384 -7.54 -5.50 24.78
C VAL A 384 -8.23 -6.77 25.26
N ARG A 385 -8.07 -7.83 24.47
CA ARG A 385 -8.28 -9.23 24.86
C ARG A 385 -6.93 -9.91 25.02
N ASN A 386 -6.77 -10.63 26.11
CA ASN A 386 -5.54 -11.35 26.43
C ASN A 386 -5.81 -12.85 26.37
N TRP A 387 -4.91 -13.59 25.75
CA TRP A 387 -5.02 -15.02 25.53
C TRP A 387 -3.76 -15.74 26.02
N ASN A 388 -3.96 -16.87 26.69
CA ASN A 388 -2.90 -17.78 27.12
C ASN A 388 -3.35 -19.22 26.90
N PRO A 389 -2.48 -20.12 26.40
CA PRO A 389 -2.75 -21.55 26.45
C PRO A 389 -2.78 -22.01 27.91
N GLN A 390 -3.67 -22.95 28.24
CA GLN A 390 -3.69 -23.56 29.57
C GLN A 390 -2.51 -24.52 29.74
N ASP A 391 -2.14 -25.21 28.66
CA ASP A 391 -0.96 -26.06 28.59
C ASP A 391 0.16 -25.35 27.81
N ALA A 392 1.21 -24.96 28.53
CA ALA A 392 2.37 -24.28 28.00
C ALA A 392 3.48 -25.23 27.50
N ILE A 393 3.21 -26.52 27.25
CA ILE A 393 4.22 -27.50 26.82
C ILE A 393 4.98 -27.06 25.56
N ILE A 394 4.28 -26.52 24.54
CA ILE A 394 4.90 -26.03 23.30
C ILE A 394 5.87 -24.89 23.60
N ALA A 395 5.41 -23.93 24.42
CA ALA A 395 6.22 -22.81 24.87
C ALA A 395 7.46 -23.27 25.67
N HIS A 396 7.31 -24.30 26.50
CA HIS A 396 8.40 -24.89 27.26
C HIS A 396 9.43 -25.59 26.36
N ILE A 397 8.97 -26.35 25.35
CA ILE A 397 9.85 -26.98 24.35
C ILE A 397 10.60 -25.90 23.57
N ALA A 398 9.91 -24.86 23.09
CA ALA A 398 10.52 -23.77 22.34
C ALA A 398 11.59 -23.04 23.14
N LYS A 399 11.35 -22.81 24.43
CA LYS A 399 12.30 -22.13 25.33
C LYS A 399 13.53 -22.97 25.67
N ASN A 400 13.42 -24.30 25.64
CA ASN A 400 14.48 -25.23 26.07
C ASN A 400 15.09 -26.03 24.91
N MET A 401 14.83 -25.65 23.65
CA MET A 401 15.49 -26.27 22.50
C MET A 401 17.00 -26.07 22.59
N ASP A 402 17.75 -27.16 22.47
CA ASP A 402 19.22 -27.11 22.44
C ASP A 402 19.75 -27.00 21.00
N ASP A 403 21.00 -26.57 20.87
CA ASP A 403 21.66 -26.40 19.57
C ASP A 403 21.67 -27.69 18.75
N LYS A 404 21.69 -28.85 19.42
CA LYS A 404 21.68 -30.15 18.77
C LYS A 404 20.34 -30.40 18.07
N MET A 405 19.23 -30.20 18.77
CA MET A 405 17.88 -30.33 18.22
C MET A 405 17.67 -29.35 17.06
N ILE A 406 18.11 -28.11 17.19
CA ILE A 406 18.02 -27.11 16.11
C ILE A 406 18.84 -27.55 14.89
N THR A 407 20.07 -28.02 15.09
CA THR A 407 20.96 -28.44 13.99
C THR A 407 20.38 -29.63 13.23
N GLU A 408 19.77 -30.60 13.92
CA GLU A 408 19.10 -31.76 13.29
C GLU A 408 17.95 -31.30 12.38
N TRP A 409 17.15 -30.33 12.82
CA TRP A 409 16.04 -29.79 12.02
C TRP A 409 16.49 -28.85 10.90
N ASN A 410 17.60 -28.11 11.07
CA ASN A 410 18.11 -27.21 10.03
C ASN A 410 18.45 -27.95 8.74
N SER A 411 18.98 -29.18 8.81
CA SER A 411 19.25 -29.97 7.61
C SER A 411 17.97 -30.31 6.84
N ILE A 412 16.85 -30.52 7.55
CA ILE A 412 15.54 -30.75 6.93
C ILE A 412 15.05 -29.43 6.33
N THR A 413 15.15 -28.33 7.08
CA THR A 413 14.75 -27.00 6.62
C THR A 413 15.49 -26.56 5.36
N GLU A 414 16.81 -26.73 5.30
CA GLU A 414 17.63 -26.41 4.12
C GLU A 414 17.21 -27.24 2.90
N ALA A 415 17.05 -28.56 3.08
CA ALA A 415 16.59 -29.44 2.00
C ALA A 415 15.18 -29.06 1.50
N THR A 416 14.29 -28.67 2.42
CA THR A 416 12.95 -28.17 2.07
C THR A 416 13.01 -26.86 1.30
N ILE A 417 13.85 -25.91 1.73
CA ILE A 417 14.02 -24.62 1.02
C ILE A 417 14.58 -24.86 -0.38
N ASP A 418 15.61 -25.68 -0.52
CA ASP A 418 16.18 -26.03 -1.83
C ASP A 418 15.12 -26.69 -2.74
N HIS A 419 14.30 -27.58 -2.19
CA HIS A 419 13.18 -28.17 -2.93
C HIS A 419 12.14 -27.13 -3.36
N LEU A 420 11.77 -26.19 -2.48
CA LEU A 420 10.82 -25.14 -2.81
C LEU A 420 11.37 -24.15 -3.85
N ASP A 421 12.62 -23.72 -3.72
CA ASP A 421 13.29 -22.78 -4.63
C ASP A 421 13.56 -23.43 -6.01
N THR A 422 13.79 -24.75 -6.07
CA THR A 422 13.95 -25.47 -7.35
C THR A 422 12.61 -25.74 -8.06
N THR A 423 11.53 -25.89 -7.29
CA THR A 423 10.22 -26.27 -7.85
C THR A 423 9.31 -25.06 -8.10
N ASN A 424 9.54 -23.92 -7.44
CA ASN A 424 8.82 -22.66 -7.68
C ASN A 424 9.75 -21.66 -8.38
N GLY A 425 9.56 -21.45 -9.69
CA GLY A 425 10.37 -20.50 -10.47
C GLY A 425 10.05 -19.02 -10.23
N ASP A 426 8.99 -18.72 -9.49
CA ASP A 426 8.40 -17.41 -9.26
C ASP A 426 8.64 -16.85 -7.84
N MET A 427 9.14 -17.67 -6.90
CA MET A 427 9.26 -17.29 -5.48
C MET A 427 10.60 -17.74 -4.89
N SER A 428 11.13 -16.94 -3.95
CA SER A 428 12.30 -17.32 -3.13
C SER A 428 11.89 -17.46 -1.68
N PHE A 429 12.24 -18.61 -1.08
CA PHE A 429 11.99 -18.94 0.32
C PHE A 429 13.20 -18.64 1.22
N SER A 430 14.24 -18.05 0.64
CA SER A 430 15.50 -17.73 1.32
C SER A 430 15.42 -16.45 2.14
N ARG A 431 16.22 -16.38 3.21
CA ARG A 431 16.34 -15.18 4.05
C ARG A 431 16.84 -13.98 3.23
N PRO A 432 16.37 -12.74 3.51
CA PRO A 432 16.94 -11.54 2.92
C PRO A 432 18.46 -11.44 3.19
N PRO A 433 19.28 -11.09 2.19
CA PRO A 433 20.71 -10.90 2.41
C PRO A 433 20.99 -9.78 3.43
N PRO A 434 22.14 -9.81 4.15
CA PRO A 434 22.44 -8.84 5.22
C PRO A 434 22.37 -7.37 4.81
N GLN A 435 22.55 -7.06 3.53
CA GLN A 435 22.48 -5.71 2.98
C GLN A 435 21.03 -5.19 2.86
N SER A 436 20.04 -6.08 2.88
CA SER A 436 18.60 -5.78 2.86
C SER A 436 17.88 -6.02 4.19
N ASP A 437 18.52 -6.72 5.12
CA ASP A 437 18.11 -6.78 6.54
C ASP A 437 18.49 -5.45 7.20
N LEU A 438 17.69 -4.43 6.92
CA LEU A 438 17.86 -3.07 7.43
C LEU A 438 16.63 -2.67 8.24
N LEU A 439 16.89 -2.11 9.42
CA LEU A 439 15.86 -1.51 10.24
C LEU A 439 15.68 -0.04 9.86
N ALA A 440 14.67 0.21 9.03
CA ALA A 440 14.25 1.56 8.65
C ALA A 440 13.08 2.03 9.52
N VAL A 441 13.24 3.18 10.16
CA VAL A 441 12.19 3.82 10.96
C VAL A 441 11.66 5.02 10.19
N PRO A 442 10.38 5.04 9.80
CA PRO A 442 9.78 6.20 9.15
C PRO A 442 9.68 7.36 10.15
N VAL A 443 10.05 8.56 9.72
CA VAL A 443 10.07 9.77 10.56
C VAL A 443 9.13 10.88 10.06
N GLY A 444 8.20 10.54 9.15
CA GLY A 444 7.25 11.45 8.51
C GLY A 444 7.80 12.14 7.26
N ASN A 445 6.92 12.72 6.43
CA ASN A 445 7.26 13.41 5.17
C ASN A 445 8.09 12.56 4.19
N GLY A 446 7.89 11.25 4.16
CA GLY A 446 8.65 10.32 3.30
C GLY A 446 10.14 10.17 3.66
N GLN A 447 10.54 10.49 4.89
CA GLN A 447 11.91 10.29 5.38
C GLN A 447 12.02 9.04 6.26
N VAL A 448 13.18 8.39 6.20
CA VAL A 448 13.52 7.21 7.01
C VAL A 448 14.86 7.40 7.70
N VAL A 449 14.96 6.88 8.92
CA VAL A 449 16.22 6.75 9.66
C VAL A 449 16.60 5.28 9.65
N VAL A 450 17.82 4.96 9.21
CA VAL A 450 18.35 3.59 9.26
C VAL A 450 19.09 3.39 10.55
N ILE A 451 18.76 2.29 11.22
CA ILE A 451 19.31 1.93 12.51
C ILE A 451 20.05 0.61 12.30
N PRO A 452 21.38 0.58 12.48
CA PRO A 452 22.10 -0.68 12.52
C PRO A 452 21.53 -1.58 13.61
N HIS A 453 21.41 -2.87 13.32
CA HIS A 453 20.94 -3.81 14.32
C HIS A 453 21.89 -3.83 15.54
N PRO A 454 21.38 -3.84 16.79
CA PRO A 454 22.20 -3.86 18.00
C PRO A 454 23.03 -5.15 18.17
N ASN A 455 22.78 -6.16 17.34
CA ASN A 455 23.46 -7.45 17.31
C ASN A 455 24.17 -7.73 15.98
N SER A 456 24.71 -6.70 15.31
CA SER A 456 25.16 -6.68 13.89
C SER A 456 25.94 -7.93 13.42
N GLU A 457 26.78 -8.46 14.29
CA GLU A 457 27.59 -9.68 14.14
C GLU A 457 26.79 -10.97 13.92
N ARG A 458 25.47 -10.97 14.17
CA ARG A 458 24.60 -12.13 13.99
C ARG A 458 24.31 -12.39 12.51
N VAL A 459 24.70 -13.58 12.04
CA VAL A 459 24.51 -14.04 10.66
C VAL A 459 23.29 -14.96 10.47
N ASN A 460 22.88 -15.71 11.50
CA ASN A 460 21.81 -16.70 11.40
C ASN A 460 20.49 -16.21 12.02
N SER A 461 19.38 -16.77 11.53
CA SER A 461 18.05 -16.57 12.12
C SER A 461 18.00 -17.15 13.52
N VAL A 462 17.23 -16.51 14.39
CA VAL A 462 17.04 -16.95 15.77
C VAL A 462 15.56 -17.13 16.06
N VAL A 463 15.26 -18.15 16.87
CA VAL A 463 13.94 -18.35 17.46
C VAL A 463 13.85 -17.51 18.73
N HIS A 464 12.94 -16.55 18.73
CA HIS A 464 12.60 -15.72 19.86
C HIS A 464 11.32 -16.23 20.53
N PHE A 465 11.21 -15.98 21.81
CA PHE A 465 10.04 -16.33 22.61
C PHE A 465 9.44 -15.08 23.24
N GLY A 466 8.13 -14.90 23.13
CA GLY A 466 7.41 -13.83 23.82
C GLY A 466 6.04 -13.52 23.24
N SER A 467 5.41 -12.47 23.79
CA SER A 467 4.05 -12.06 23.44
C SER A 467 3.94 -11.65 21.97
N ILE A 468 2.90 -12.12 21.28
CA ILE A 468 2.52 -11.68 19.93
C ILE A 468 1.22 -10.89 20.04
N GLY A 469 0.99 -9.87 19.21
CA GLY A 469 -0.27 -9.15 19.28
C GLY A 469 -0.73 -8.51 17.99
N ALA A 470 -1.96 -7.99 18.00
CA ALA A 470 -2.53 -7.28 16.87
C ALA A 470 -3.53 -6.24 17.35
N MET A 471 -3.91 -5.33 16.47
CA MET A 471 -4.83 -4.24 16.76
C MET A 471 -5.76 -3.99 15.57
N VAL A 472 -6.99 -3.56 15.85
CA VAL A 472 -7.94 -3.12 14.82
C VAL A 472 -7.44 -1.88 14.10
N SER A 473 -7.80 -1.70 12.84
CA SER A 473 -7.41 -0.54 12.04
C SER A 473 -7.92 0.77 12.68
N TYR A 474 -7.03 1.76 12.84
CA TYR A 474 -7.39 3.05 13.42
C TYR A 474 -8.21 3.88 12.41
N ARG A 475 -9.47 4.19 12.74
CA ARG A 475 -10.36 5.06 11.95
C ARG A 475 -10.56 6.37 12.69
N LYS A 476 -10.00 7.48 12.20
CA LYS A 476 -10.22 8.81 12.79
C LYS A 476 -11.70 9.20 12.58
N GLN A 477 -12.40 9.58 13.63
CA GLN A 477 -13.75 10.16 13.50
C GLN A 477 -13.61 11.60 13.01
N THR A 478 -13.88 11.87 11.74
CA THR A 478 -13.94 13.25 11.22
C THR A 478 -15.26 13.87 11.67
N LEU A 479 -15.22 14.69 12.72
CA LEU A 479 -16.25 15.70 12.95
C LEU A 479 -15.99 16.88 12.00
N ALA A 480 -17.05 17.35 11.37
CA ALA A 480 -17.02 18.47 10.44
C ALA A 480 -16.47 19.74 11.11
N ASN A 481 -15.62 20.46 10.37
CA ASN A 481 -15.01 21.76 10.66
C ASN A 481 -13.70 21.72 11.46
N GLU A 482 -12.58 21.50 10.77
CA GLU A 482 -11.34 22.28 10.96
C GLU A 482 -10.38 22.00 9.78
N GLU A 483 -10.11 23.03 8.98
CA GLU A 483 -8.94 23.08 8.09
C GLU A 483 -7.69 23.12 8.96
N GLN A 484 -7.06 21.97 9.21
CA GLN A 484 -5.71 21.91 9.76
C GLN A 484 -4.86 20.87 9.02
N THR A 485 -3.84 21.39 8.35
CA THR A 485 -2.53 20.80 8.01
C THR A 485 -2.46 19.28 7.97
N GLY A 486 -2.24 18.74 6.76
CA GLY A 486 -1.91 17.33 6.51
C GLY A 486 -0.64 16.86 7.21
N GLU A 487 -0.71 16.61 8.51
CA GLU A 487 0.21 15.72 9.21
C GLU A 487 -0.22 14.27 8.97
N ASP A 488 0.59 13.56 8.18
CA ASP A 488 0.54 12.17 7.76
C ASP A 488 -0.21 11.22 8.72
N THR A 489 -1.42 10.77 8.32
CA THR A 489 -2.22 9.74 9.00
C THR A 489 -1.45 8.42 9.21
N SER A 490 -0.47 8.12 8.33
CA SER A 490 0.41 6.95 8.39
C SER A 490 1.43 7.00 9.54
N SER A 491 1.93 8.20 9.88
CA SER A 491 2.79 8.43 11.05
C SER A 491 2.03 8.14 12.36
N CYS A 492 0.74 8.52 12.41
CA CYS A 492 -0.12 8.27 13.57
C CYS A 492 -0.33 6.76 13.83
N THR A 493 -0.65 5.97 12.81
CA THR A 493 -0.85 4.51 12.94
C THR A 493 0.42 3.79 13.40
N THR A 494 1.57 4.15 12.84
CA THR A 494 2.87 3.57 13.25
C THR A 494 3.18 3.88 14.72
N GLN A 495 2.96 5.12 15.16
CA GLN A 495 3.14 5.52 16.56
C GLN A 495 2.18 4.79 17.51
N LEU A 496 0.92 4.58 17.10
CA LEU A 496 -0.05 3.83 17.91
C LEU A 496 0.36 2.37 18.09
N ARG A 497 0.85 1.74 17.03
CA ARG A 497 1.34 0.36 17.07
C ARG A 497 2.58 0.22 17.95
N ASP A 498 3.54 1.13 17.82
CA ASP A 498 4.73 1.14 18.67
C ASP A 498 4.38 1.32 20.16
N LYS A 499 3.40 2.19 20.46
CA LYS A 499 2.85 2.34 21.82
C LYS A 499 2.16 1.06 22.30
N PHE A 500 1.35 0.42 21.46
CA PHE A 500 0.69 -0.83 21.80
C PHE A 500 1.70 -1.94 22.09
N ALA A 501 2.71 -2.11 21.23
CA ALA A 501 3.78 -3.09 21.42
C ALA A 501 4.55 -2.86 22.72
N ALA A 502 4.85 -1.59 23.05
CA ALA A 502 5.51 -1.24 24.31
C ALA A 502 4.62 -1.55 25.54
N ASN A 503 3.34 -1.15 25.51
CA ASN A 503 2.40 -1.33 26.61
C ASN A 503 2.14 -2.81 26.95
N HIS A 504 2.24 -3.69 25.96
CA HIS A 504 1.95 -5.12 26.12
C HIS A 504 3.17 -6.03 25.97
N ASN A 505 4.38 -5.46 25.94
CA ASN A 505 5.64 -6.20 25.85
C ASN A 505 5.72 -7.16 24.66
N LEU A 506 5.23 -6.72 23.50
CA LEU A 506 5.17 -7.56 22.30
C LEU A 506 6.56 -7.77 21.67
N ARG A 507 6.78 -8.97 21.12
CA ARG A 507 7.95 -9.34 20.31
C ARG A 507 7.65 -9.29 18.81
N ALA A 508 6.42 -9.61 18.44
CA ALA A 508 5.92 -9.53 17.08
C ALA A 508 4.47 -9.04 17.07
N VAL A 509 4.06 -8.55 15.91
CA VAL A 509 2.70 -8.14 15.62
C VAL A 509 2.19 -8.81 14.35
N ASP A 510 0.91 -9.14 14.27
CA ASP A 510 0.32 -9.82 13.11
C ASP A 510 -0.98 -9.16 12.63
N ALA A 511 -1.62 -9.78 11.63
CA ALA A 511 -2.83 -9.28 10.97
C ALA A 511 -4.14 -9.48 11.77
N GLY A 512 -4.10 -10.06 12.98
CA GLY A 512 -5.28 -10.22 13.83
C GLY A 512 -5.91 -11.61 13.80
N PHE A 513 -5.39 -12.53 14.62
CA PHE A 513 -5.86 -13.91 14.77
C PHE A 513 -6.81 -14.15 15.97
N ASP A 514 -7.44 -13.09 16.51
CA ASP A 514 -8.30 -13.19 17.72
C ASP A 514 -9.42 -14.24 17.57
N SER A 515 -10.09 -14.30 16.42
CA SER A 515 -11.14 -15.29 16.18
C SER A 515 -10.64 -16.73 16.08
N VAL A 516 -9.42 -16.93 15.58
CA VAL A 516 -8.78 -18.25 15.50
C VAL A 516 -8.45 -18.73 16.91
N ILE A 517 -7.83 -17.87 17.73
CA ILE A 517 -7.49 -18.22 19.12
C ILE A 517 -8.76 -18.41 19.96
N ALA A 518 -9.79 -17.61 19.74
CA ALA A 518 -11.10 -17.81 20.36
C ALA A 518 -11.75 -19.14 19.95
N ALA A 519 -11.62 -19.56 18.69
CA ALA A 519 -12.13 -20.83 18.19
C ALA A 519 -11.37 -22.05 18.78
N ILE A 520 -10.04 -21.96 18.90
CA ILE A 520 -9.20 -22.97 19.56
C ILE A 520 -9.62 -23.11 21.03
N SER A 521 -9.70 -21.99 21.75
CA SER A 521 -10.09 -21.95 23.15
C SER A 521 -11.52 -22.46 23.37
N GLY A 522 -12.45 -22.05 22.50
CA GLY A 522 -13.85 -22.50 22.53
C GLY A 522 -14.01 -23.99 22.22
N SER A 523 -13.08 -24.58 21.46
CA SER A 523 -13.01 -26.02 21.18
C SER A 523 -12.31 -26.81 22.30
N ARG A 524 -11.92 -26.14 23.40
CA ARG A 524 -11.23 -26.72 24.56
C ARG A 524 -9.89 -27.36 24.23
N ILE A 525 -9.16 -26.78 23.27
CA ILE A 525 -7.77 -27.15 23.06
C ILE A 525 -6.89 -26.29 23.95
N ASP A 526 -6.29 -26.94 24.94
CA ASP A 526 -5.51 -26.28 25.99
C ASP A 526 -4.07 -25.95 25.55
N SER A 527 -3.56 -26.63 24.53
CA SER A 527 -2.18 -26.51 24.05
C SER A 527 -2.12 -25.90 22.65
N TRP A 528 -1.61 -24.68 22.53
CA TRP A 528 -1.45 -24.00 21.25
C TRP A 528 -0.31 -22.97 21.26
N ALA A 529 0.19 -22.63 20.08
CA ALA A 529 1.15 -21.54 19.90
C ALA A 529 1.00 -20.85 18.53
N LEU A 530 1.19 -19.54 18.51
CA LEU A 530 1.44 -18.78 17.28
C LEU A 530 2.94 -18.82 16.98
N ILE A 531 3.27 -19.02 15.71
CA ILE A 531 4.64 -18.96 15.20
C ILE A 531 4.65 -17.92 14.08
N ARG A 532 5.49 -16.89 14.21
CA ARG A 532 5.59 -15.77 13.26
C ARG A 532 6.99 -15.67 12.68
N GLY A 533 7.13 -15.98 11.39
CA GLY A 533 8.31 -15.61 10.61
C GLY A 533 8.30 -14.10 10.34
N ILE A 534 9.39 -13.42 10.63
CA ILE A 534 9.41 -11.96 10.62
C ILE A 534 9.73 -11.47 9.21
N ALA A 535 8.70 -10.98 8.54
CA ALA A 535 8.77 -10.59 7.14
C ALA A 535 8.90 -9.07 6.96
N ASP A 536 8.43 -8.30 7.92
CA ASP A 536 8.58 -6.84 7.96
C ASP A 536 8.66 -6.33 9.40
N TYR A 537 8.65 -5.01 9.58
CA TYR A 537 8.49 -4.36 10.88
C TYR A 537 7.14 -3.69 10.99
N GLN A 538 6.08 -4.27 10.40
CA GLN A 538 4.70 -3.80 10.40
C GLN A 538 3.73 -4.83 10.97
N HIS A 539 3.17 -5.72 10.16
CA HIS A 539 2.25 -6.79 10.56
C HIS A 539 2.37 -8.04 9.67
N GLY A 540 3.44 -8.14 8.87
CA GLY A 540 3.72 -9.25 7.97
C GLY A 540 2.98 -9.20 6.63
N GLN A 541 2.39 -8.06 6.25
CA GLN A 541 1.62 -7.89 5.01
C GLN A 541 2.01 -6.65 4.17
N SER A 542 3.14 -6.00 4.46
CA SER A 542 3.60 -4.86 3.63
C SER A 542 3.80 -5.23 2.16
N ARG A 543 3.47 -4.35 1.20
CA ARG A 543 3.75 -4.56 -0.25
C ARG A 543 5.24 -4.79 -0.55
N ALA A 544 6.13 -4.32 0.32
CA ALA A 544 7.57 -4.59 0.25
C ALA A 544 7.94 -6.05 0.46
N SER A 545 7.06 -6.84 1.09
CA SER A 545 7.19 -8.28 1.12
C SER A 545 6.85 -8.94 -0.23
N ARG A 546 6.46 -8.17 -1.27
CA ARG A 546 5.98 -8.70 -2.56
C ARG A 546 6.50 -8.12 -3.88
N THR A 547 7.07 -6.90 -4.08
CA THR A 547 7.52 -6.52 -5.46
C THR A 547 8.42 -5.28 -5.65
N TRP A 548 9.26 -5.25 -6.71
CA TRP A 548 10.09 -4.10 -7.17
C TRP A 548 9.60 -3.50 -8.53
N GLN A 549 9.70 -2.17 -8.66
CA GLN A 549 9.05 -1.27 -9.64
C GLN A 549 9.79 -1.04 -11.00
N GLU A 550 10.73 -1.89 -11.42
CA GLU A 550 11.34 -1.75 -12.77
C GLU A 550 10.42 -2.27 -13.91
N VAL A 551 9.25 -2.84 -13.57
CA VAL A 551 8.37 -3.58 -14.50
C VAL A 551 7.33 -2.71 -15.23
N PHE A 552 6.93 -1.53 -14.73
CA PHE A 552 5.77 -0.80 -15.28
C PHE A 552 5.93 -0.39 -16.76
N ALA A 553 7.07 0.17 -17.15
CA ALA A 553 7.29 0.65 -18.51
C ALA A 553 7.49 -0.50 -19.51
N GLU A 554 8.14 -1.58 -19.09
CA GLU A 554 8.33 -2.79 -19.89
C GLU A 554 7.00 -3.52 -20.10
N GLU A 555 6.19 -3.62 -19.05
CA GLU A 555 4.85 -4.18 -19.11
C GLU A 555 3.91 -3.31 -19.96
N HIS A 556 4.00 -1.98 -19.86
CA HIS A 556 3.22 -1.07 -20.72
C HIS A 556 3.57 -1.27 -22.19
N ASP A 557 4.85 -1.41 -22.54
CA ASP A 557 5.29 -1.68 -23.91
C ASP A 557 4.82 -3.07 -24.40
N ARG A 558 4.89 -4.09 -23.54
CA ARG A 558 4.37 -5.44 -23.84
C ARG A 558 2.87 -5.40 -24.13
N LEU A 559 2.09 -4.82 -23.22
CA LEU A 559 0.63 -4.71 -23.33
C LEU A 559 0.21 -3.85 -24.53
N TYR A 560 0.91 -2.75 -24.83
CA TYR A 560 0.59 -1.92 -26.00
C TYR A 560 0.85 -2.64 -27.33
N LYS A 561 1.93 -3.42 -27.43
CA LYS A 561 2.22 -4.25 -28.62
C LYS A 561 1.16 -5.34 -28.81
N GLU A 562 0.76 -5.98 -27.72
CA GLU A 562 -0.28 -6.99 -27.71
C GLU A 562 -1.63 -6.41 -28.11
N ALA A 563 -2.00 -5.25 -27.55
CA ALA A 563 -3.22 -4.53 -27.87
C ALA A 563 -3.33 -4.22 -29.36
N LYS A 564 -2.23 -3.77 -29.99
CA LYS A 564 -2.18 -3.49 -31.42
C LYS A 564 -2.30 -4.73 -32.30
N ALA A 565 -1.83 -5.89 -31.82
CA ALA A 565 -1.96 -7.15 -32.54
C ALA A 565 -3.38 -7.73 -32.48
N LYS A 566 -4.06 -7.52 -31.34
CA LYS A 566 -5.39 -8.06 -31.05
C LYS A 566 -6.55 -7.09 -31.32
N SER A 567 -6.26 -5.81 -31.57
CA SER A 567 -7.25 -4.71 -31.62
C SER A 567 -8.07 -4.61 -30.32
N ASP A 568 -7.41 -4.80 -29.17
CA ASP A 568 -8.00 -4.70 -27.83
C ASP A 568 -7.07 -3.93 -26.90
N TYR A 569 -7.41 -2.67 -26.60
CA TYR A 569 -6.59 -1.75 -25.82
C TYR A 569 -7.01 -1.68 -24.34
N SER A 570 -7.93 -2.54 -23.90
CA SER A 570 -8.48 -2.52 -22.54
C SER A 570 -7.40 -2.70 -21.46
N LEU A 571 -6.56 -3.74 -21.58
CA LEU A 571 -5.52 -4.06 -20.60
C LEU A 571 -4.44 -2.98 -20.50
N VAL A 572 -3.97 -2.42 -21.62
CA VAL A 572 -2.97 -1.34 -21.62
C VAL A 572 -3.56 -0.01 -21.11
N THR A 573 -4.85 0.25 -21.40
CA THR A 573 -5.57 1.40 -20.85
C THR A 573 -5.72 1.26 -19.33
N ALA A 574 -6.11 0.07 -18.84
CA ALA A 574 -6.18 -0.21 -17.42
C ALA A 574 -4.80 -0.03 -16.77
N HIS A 575 -3.74 -0.65 -17.32
CA HIS A 575 -2.38 -0.49 -16.82
C HIS A 575 -1.95 0.99 -16.71
N TYR A 576 -2.25 1.82 -17.71
CA TYR A 576 -2.02 3.26 -17.67
C TYR A 576 -2.78 3.95 -16.51
N TYR A 577 -4.08 3.68 -16.36
CA TYR A 577 -4.90 4.28 -15.32
C TYR A 577 -4.56 3.79 -13.90
N SER A 578 -3.96 2.60 -13.74
CA SER A 578 -3.51 2.11 -12.43
C SER A 578 -2.53 3.05 -11.73
N VAL A 579 -1.78 3.84 -12.50
CA VAL A 579 -0.83 4.84 -11.98
C VAL A 579 -1.35 6.27 -12.13
N MET A 580 -2.06 6.55 -13.23
CA MET A 580 -2.46 7.93 -13.55
C MET A 580 -3.68 8.40 -12.76
N SER A 581 -4.54 7.51 -12.27
CA SER A 581 -5.76 7.89 -11.52
C SER A 581 -5.47 8.75 -10.28
N ALA A 582 -4.39 8.45 -9.53
CA ALA A 582 -3.98 9.28 -8.38
C ALA A 582 -3.53 10.69 -8.78
N ILE A 583 -2.86 10.83 -9.93
CA ILE A 583 -2.46 12.14 -10.47
C ILE A 583 -3.69 12.90 -10.97
N ILE A 584 -4.65 12.18 -11.55
CA ILE A 584 -5.90 12.74 -12.06
C ILE A 584 -6.77 13.26 -10.92
N ASP A 585 -6.88 12.51 -9.82
CA ASP A 585 -7.69 12.93 -8.67
C ASP A 585 -7.12 14.20 -8.02
N GLU A 586 -5.81 14.21 -7.76
CA GLU A 586 -5.11 15.34 -7.14
C GLU A 586 -5.16 16.63 -7.99
N TYR A 587 -4.98 16.53 -9.32
CA TYR A 587 -4.89 17.71 -10.20
C TYR A 587 -6.20 18.09 -10.90
N PHE A 588 -7.14 17.16 -11.06
CA PHE A 588 -8.35 17.34 -11.86
C PHE A 588 -9.63 17.04 -11.08
N ASN A 589 -9.55 16.81 -9.76
CA ASN A 589 -10.69 16.66 -8.86
C ASN A 589 -11.70 15.61 -9.38
N GLY A 590 -11.15 14.47 -9.82
CA GLY A 590 -11.89 13.32 -10.33
C GLY A 590 -12.44 13.41 -11.76
N SER A 591 -12.13 14.46 -12.54
CA SER A 591 -12.62 14.63 -13.92
C SER A 591 -11.49 14.67 -14.95
N PHE A 592 -11.28 13.59 -15.72
CA PHE A 592 -10.20 13.53 -16.73
C PHE A 592 -10.64 13.96 -18.14
N HIS A 593 -11.08 15.21 -18.24
CA HIS A 593 -11.40 15.87 -19.51
C HIS A 593 -11.07 17.36 -19.44
N PHE A 594 -10.98 18.00 -20.60
CA PHE A 594 -10.50 19.37 -20.70
C PHE A 594 -11.63 20.27 -21.19
N ALA A 595 -11.72 21.48 -20.63
CA ALA A 595 -12.62 22.51 -21.12
C ALA A 595 -11.82 23.81 -21.35
N PRO A 596 -11.98 24.46 -22.52
CA PRO A 596 -11.36 25.77 -22.72
C PRO A 596 -12.04 26.79 -21.79
N PRO A 597 -11.28 27.61 -21.06
CA PRO A 597 -11.87 28.59 -20.17
C PRO A 597 -12.41 29.79 -20.96
N ARG A 598 -13.51 30.35 -20.49
CA ARG A 598 -14.10 31.57 -21.06
C ARG A 598 -13.34 32.83 -20.67
N ARG A 599 -12.69 32.82 -19.51
CA ARG A 599 -11.83 33.90 -19.01
C ARG A 599 -10.47 33.34 -18.65
N ARG A 600 -9.39 34.06 -18.95
CA ARG A 600 -8.01 33.59 -18.70
C ARG A 600 -7.68 33.26 -17.23
N GLN A 601 -8.43 33.85 -16.28
CA GLN A 601 -8.26 33.62 -14.84
C GLN A 601 -9.24 32.58 -14.26
N GLN A 602 -10.09 31.98 -15.09
CA GLN A 602 -11.05 30.96 -14.66
C GLN A 602 -10.29 29.68 -14.25
N SER A 603 -10.69 29.07 -13.14
CA SER A 603 -10.12 27.80 -12.72
C SER A 603 -10.54 26.68 -13.68
N LEU A 604 -9.78 25.58 -13.72
CA LEU A 604 -10.17 24.41 -14.52
C LEU A 604 -11.52 23.84 -14.05
N ALA A 605 -11.74 23.76 -12.74
CA ALA A 605 -13.00 23.31 -12.16
C ALA A 605 -14.19 24.15 -12.63
N ASP A 606 -14.07 25.49 -12.64
CA ASP A 606 -15.13 26.37 -13.13
C ASP A 606 -15.39 26.22 -14.63
N ALA A 607 -14.33 26.01 -15.43
CA ALA A 607 -14.45 25.79 -16.86
C ALA A 607 -15.15 24.44 -17.17
N LEU A 608 -14.81 23.39 -16.42
CA LEU A 608 -15.46 22.08 -16.52
C LEU A 608 -16.92 22.15 -16.10
N LYS A 609 -17.24 22.86 -15.02
CA LYS A 609 -18.62 23.08 -14.60
C LYS A 609 -19.45 23.80 -15.67
N GLU A 610 -18.90 24.82 -16.31
CA GLU A 610 -19.58 25.53 -17.42
C GLU A 610 -19.83 24.59 -18.63
N LEU A 611 -18.87 23.70 -18.92
CA LEU A 611 -19.03 22.64 -19.93
C LEU A 611 -20.15 21.67 -19.53
N HIS A 612 -20.17 21.16 -18.29
CA HIS A 612 -21.22 20.25 -17.80
C HIS A 612 -22.60 20.89 -17.90
N GLU A 613 -22.75 22.14 -17.47
CA GLU A 613 -23.99 22.88 -17.62
C GLU A 613 -24.41 23.05 -19.09
N ARG A 614 -23.44 23.23 -20.01
CA ARG A 614 -23.73 23.29 -21.45
C ARG A 614 -24.22 21.93 -21.97
N ILE A 615 -23.59 20.83 -21.57
CA ILE A 615 -24.05 19.47 -21.89
C ILE A 615 -25.50 19.28 -21.45
N GLY A 616 -25.83 19.67 -20.22
CA GLY A 616 -27.20 19.62 -19.69
C GLY A 616 -28.21 20.44 -20.51
N ARG A 617 -27.81 21.63 -20.98
CA ARG A 617 -28.65 22.47 -21.85
C ARG A 617 -28.85 21.87 -23.25
N CYS A 618 -27.80 21.36 -23.88
CA CYS A 618 -27.88 20.72 -25.21
C CYS A 618 -28.79 19.49 -25.19
N LEU A 619 -28.70 18.67 -24.15
CA LEU A 619 -29.57 17.50 -23.93
C LEU A 619 -30.96 17.88 -23.39
N LYS A 620 -31.18 19.15 -23.05
CA LYS A 620 -32.43 19.68 -22.46
C LYS A 620 -32.81 18.89 -21.20
N LEU A 621 -31.85 18.65 -20.31
CA LEU A 621 -32.06 17.87 -19.07
C LEU A 621 -32.95 18.64 -18.10
N THR A 622 -34.02 17.99 -17.67
CA THR A 622 -35.00 18.51 -16.71
C THR A 622 -35.58 17.36 -15.90
N ARG A 623 -36.24 17.67 -14.79
CA ARG A 623 -37.03 16.70 -14.02
C ARG A 623 -37.96 15.89 -14.93
N GLY A 624 -37.93 14.57 -14.77
CA GLY A 624 -38.72 13.61 -15.55
C GLY A 624 -37.98 12.98 -16.73
N LYS A 625 -36.85 13.54 -17.17
CA LYS A 625 -36.02 12.91 -18.20
C LYS A 625 -35.11 11.82 -17.65
N GLN A 626 -34.87 10.80 -18.47
CA GLN A 626 -33.89 9.74 -18.25
C GLN A 626 -32.65 9.98 -19.14
N CYS A 627 -31.46 10.05 -18.55
CA CYS A 627 -30.22 10.30 -19.26
C CYS A 627 -29.11 9.32 -18.89
N VAL A 628 -28.35 8.86 -19.89
CA VAL A 628 -27.19 7.98 -19.70
C VAL A 628 -25.87 8.72 -19.86
N ASP A 629 -24.94 8.51 -18.94
CA ASP A 629 -23.53 8.90 -19.08
C ASP A 629 -22.69 7.66 -19.43
N ILE A 630 -22.06 7.66 -20.61
CA ILE A 630 -21.29 6.54 -21.16
C ILE A 630 -19.80 6.80 -20.92
N GLY A 631 -19.18 5.98 -20.07
CA GLY A 631 -17.83 6.20 -19.56
C GLY A 631 -17.82 7.18 -18.38
N CYS A 632 -18.75 7.03 -17.45
CA CYS A 632 -19.04 8.02 -16.41
C CYS A 632 -17.97 8.19 -15.32
N GLY A 633 -16.96 7.31 -15.26
CA GLY A 633 -15.98 7.30 -14.17
C GLY A 633 -16.66 7.14 -12.80
N ILE A 634 -16.20 7.92 -11.82
CA ILE A 634 -16.85 8.06 -10.50
C ILE A 634 -18.07 9.01 -10.50
N GLY A 635 -18.55 9.45 -11.67
CA GLY A 635 -19.77 10.25 -11.80
C GLY A 635 -19.61 11.76 -11.65
N GLY A 636 -18.43 12.32 -11.93
CA GLY A 636 -18.16 13.77 -11.78
C GLY A 636 -19.08 14.66 -12.63
N VAL A 637 -19.34 14.30 -13.89
CA VAL A 637 -20.26 15.03 -14.76
C VAL A 637 -21.71 14.89 -14.26
N MET A 638 -22.09 13.68 -13.84
CA MET A 638 -23.41 13.41 -13.28
C MET A 638 -23.70 14.23 -12.03
N HIS A 639 -22.71 14.35 -11.12
CA HIS A 639 -22.80 15.18 -9.93
C HIS A 639 -23.20 16.62 -10.27
N ASP A 640 -22.51 17.25 -11.23
CA ASP A 640 -22.80 18.63 -11.62
C ASP A 640 -24.15 18.76 -12.36
N LEU A 641 -24.57 17.72 -13.06
CA LEU A 641 -25.86 17.66 -13.76
C LEU A 641 -27.04 17.27 -12.85
N ALA A 642 -26.79 16.78 -11.64
CA ALA A 642 -27.83 16.32 -10.71
C ALA A 642 -28.83 17.43 -10.39
N ILE A 643 -28.40 18.69 -10.37
CA ILE A 643 -29.22 19.88 -10.12
C ILE A 643 -30.35 20.07 -11.15
N THR A 644 -30.24 19.49 -12.34
CA THR A 644 -31.29 19.54 -13.36
C THR A 644 -32.55 18.76 -12.97
N GLY A 645 -32.43 17.86 -11.99
CA GLY A 645 -33.49 16.95 -11.54
C GLY A 645 -33.79 15.79 -12.50
N ALA A 646 -33.05 15.67 -13.61
CA ALA A 646 -33.11 14.48 -14.48
C ALA A 646 -32.63 13.24 -13.72
N SER A 647 -33.10 12.06 -14.12
CA SER A 647 -32.60 10.77 -13.64
C SER A 647 -31.38 10.38 -14.46
N LEU A 648 -30.21 10.36 -13.83
CA LEU A 648 -28.92 10.12 -14.47
C LEU A 648 -28.44 8.70 -14.16
N THR A 649 -28.20 7.91 -15.20
CA THR A 649 -27.60 6.58 -15.12
C THR A 649 -26.20 6.61 -15.72
N GLY A 650 -25.17 6.42 -14.89
CA GLY A 650 -23.80 6.29 -15.37
C GLY A 650 -23.48 4.85 -15.71
N VAL A 651 -22.72 4.64 -16.79
CA VAL A 651 -22.17 3.34 -17.16
C VAL A 651 -20.65 3.46 -17.24
N THR A 652 -19.94 2.64 -16.47
CA THR A 652 -18.48 2.50 -16.54
C THR A 652 -18.10 1.03 -16.55
N ILE A 653 -16.97 0.69 -17.17
CA ILE A 653 -16.44 -0.69 -17.18
C ILE A 653 -15.83 -1.08 -15.83
N ALA A 654 -15.35 -0.11 -15.05
CA ALA A 654 -14.60 -0.31 -13.83
C ALA A 654 -15.52 -0.43 -12.59
N GLY A 655 -15.58 -1.62 -11.98
CA GLY A 655 -16.50 -1.91 -10.86
C GLY A 655 -16.18 -1.17 -9.54
N ASN A 656 -14.95 -0.72 -9.34
CA ASN A 656 -14.55 0.12 -8.21
C ASN A 656 -15.18 1.53 -8.31
N GLU A 657 -15.17 2.15 -9.49
CA GLU A 657 -15.76 3.47 -9.73
C GLU A 657 -17.27 3.47 -9.47
N VAL A 658 -17.95 2.36 -9.76
CA VAL A 658 -19.36 2.13 -9.44
C VAL A 658 -19.61 2.21 -7.93
N THR A 659 -18.75 1.59 -7.12
CA THR A 659 -18.86 1.63 -5.65
C THR A 659 -18.61 3.05 -5.15
N VAL A 660 -17.48 3.64 -5.52
CA VAL A 660 -17.05 4.98 -5.07
C VAL A 660 -18.07 6.05 -5.45
N GLY A 661 -18.52 6.08 -6.72
CA GLY A 661 -19.46 7.09 -7.20
C GLY A 661 -20.85 6.96 -6.59
N ASN A 662 -21.36 5.74 -6.40
CA ASN A 662 -22.66 5.54 -5.74
C ASN A 662 -22.60 5.87 -4.24
N GLU A 663 -21.53 5.51 -3.52
CA GLU A 663 -21.32 5.92 -2.12
C GLU A 663 -21.27 7.45 -2.01
N ARG A 664 -20.59 8.13 -2.94
CA ARG A 664 -20.58 9.60 -3.01
C ARG A 664 -21.98 10.17 -3.19
N PHE A 665 -22.76 9.66 -4.14
CA PHE A 665 -24.14 10.12 -4.35
C PHE A 665 -25.04 9.87 -3.14
N GLU A 666 -24.87 8.75 -2.44
CA GLU A 666 -25.61 8.45 -1.22
C GLU A 666 -25.26 9.43 -0.10
N ASN A 667 -23.96 9.66 0.14
CA ASN A 667 -23.45 10.58 1.17
C ASN A 667 -23.90 12.03 0.94
N GLU A 668 -23.97 12.46 -0.31
CA GLU A 668 -24.41 13.81 -0.70
C GLU A 668 -25.94 13.91 -0.91
N GLY A 669 -26.67 12.80 -0.77
CA GLY A 669 -28.13 12.76 -0.91
C GLY A 669 -28.65 12.92 -2.35
N LEU A 670 -27.81 12.68 -3.36
CA LEU A 670 -28.12 12.77 -4.79
C LEU A 670 -28.89 11.54 -5.29
N LYS A 671 -30.17 11.43 -4.89
CA LYS A 671 -31.05 10.28 -5.19
C LYS A 671 -31.40 10.08 -6.66
N ASN A 672 -31.12 11.06 -7.52
CA ASN A 672 -31.39 11.01 -8.96
C ASN A 672 -30.18 10.57 -9.79
N CYS A 673 -29.08 10.17 -9.14
CA CYS A 673 -27.89 9.65 -9.80
C CYS A 673 -27.65 8.19 -9.40
N ARG A 674 -27.30 7.35 -10.37
CA ARG A 674 -26.88 5.96 -10.12
C ARG A 674 -25.87 5.52 -11.16
N ILE A 675 -24.80 4.87 -10.73
CA ILE A 675 -23.82 4.25 -11.63
C ILE A 675 -24.04 2.74 -11.66
N VAL A 676 -23.87 2.13 -12.83
CA VAL A 676 -23.88 0.68 -13.03
C VAL A 676 -22.62 0.26 -13.79
N GLN A 677 -22.14 -0.95 -13.52
CA GLN A 677 -21.06 -1.54 -14.30
C GLN A 677 -21.59 -1.98 -15.67
N GLY A 678 -20.90 -1.65 -16.76
CA GLY A 678 -21.30 -2.08 -18.10
C GLY A 678 -20.32 -1.69 -19.20
N ASN A 679 -20.31 -2.47 -20.28
CA ASN A 679 -19.53 -2.18 -21.47
C ASN A 679 -20.34 -1.28 -22.42
N CYS A 680 -19.78 -0.19 -22.93
CA CYS A 680 -20.50 0.70 -23.85
C CYS A 680 -20.86 0.05 -25.20
N CYS A 681 -20.16 -1.02 -25.58
CA CYS A 681 -20.47 -1.85 -26.75
C CYS A 681 -21.56 -2.89 -26.48
N SER A 682 -22.02 -3.04 -25.23
CA SER A 682 -23.14 -3.88 -24.82
C SER A 682 -23.74 -3.33 -23.52
N LEU A 683 -24.52 -2.26 -23.65
CA LEU A 683 -25.04 -1.50 -22.51
C LEU A 683 -26.06 -2.35 -21.72
N PRO A 684 -25.91 -2.52 -20.39
CA PRO A 684 -26.83 -3.29 -19.55
C PRO A 684 -28.11 -2.49 -19.23
N LEU A 685 -28.67 -1.85 -20.25
CA LEU A 685 -29.77 -0.91 -20.19
C LEU A 685 -30.87 -1.36 -21.15
N VAL A 686 -32.12 -1.01 -20.86
CA VAL A 686 -33.28 -1.43 -21.66
C VAL A 686 -33.39 -0.65 -22.97
N ASP A 687 -33.93 -1.30 -24.00
CA ASP A 687 -34.26 -0.70 -25.29
C ASP A 687 -35.25 0.45 -25.12
N GLY A 688 -34.99 1.59 -25.79
CA GLY A 688 -35.91 2.73 -25.79
C GLY A 688 -36.26 3.28 -24.39
N GLY A 689 -35.37 3.11 -23.41
CA GLY A 689 -35.60 3.56 -22.03
C GLY A 689 -35.21 5.00 -21.74
N TYR A 690 -34.45 5.66 -22.63
CA TYR A 690 -33.75 6.90 -22.31
C TYR A 690 -34.06 8.03 -23.29
N ASP A 691 -34.27 9.24 -22.76
CA ASP A 691 -34.47 10.45 -23.56
C ASP A 691 -33.17 10.95 -24.17
N CYS A 692 -32.06 10.78 -23.43
CA CYS A 692 -30.76 11.36 -23.76
C CYS A 692 -29.60 10.45 -23.36
N ALA A 693 -28.47 10.56 -24.04
CA ALA A 693 -27.20 9.95 -23.64
C ALA A 693 -26.04 10.91 -23.92
N TYR A 694 -24.93 10.78 -23.21
CA TYR A 694 -23.70 11.47 -23.55
C TYR A 694 -22.45 10.63 -23.29
N ALA A 695 -21.37 10.95 -23.98
CA ALA A 695 -20.05 10.37 -23.80
C ALA A 695 -19.01 11.50 -23.76
N VAL A 696 -18.37 11.69 -22.61
CA VAL A 696 -17.32 12.69 -22.41
C VAL A 696 -15.99 11.95 -22.28
N TYR A 697 -15.11 12.14 -23.25
CA TYR A 697 -13.74 11.59 -23.26
C TYR A 697 -13.73 10.06 -23.12
N ALA A 698 -14.76 9.39 -23.61
CA ALA A 698 -14.96 7.95 -23.44
C ALA A 698 -14.74 7.15 -24.73
N LEU A 699 -15.21 7.67 -25.87
CA LEU A 699 -15.17 6.94 -27.15
C LEU A 699 -13.76 6.83 -27.74
N LYS A 700 -12.82 7.71 -27.32
CA LYS A 700 -11.40 7.59 -27.70
C LYS A 700 -10.72 6.28 -27.30
N TYR A 701 -11.29 5.52 -26.36
CA TYR A 701 -10.79 4.20 -25.98
C TYR A 701 -11.43 3.04 -26.77
N ILE A 702 -12.35 3.34 -27.70
CA ILE A 702 -13.09 2.35 -28.47
C ILE A 702 -12.59 2.34 -29.91
N GLU A 703 -11.90 1.28 -30.35
CA GLU A 703 -11.36 1.21 -31.71
C GLU A 703 -12.46 1.09 -32.78
N ASP A 704 -13.43 0.19 -32.59
CA ASP A 704 -14.61 0.11 -33.47
C ASP A 704 -15.82 0.78 -32.80
N LEU A 705 -16.21 1.95 -33.31
CA LEU A 705 -17.35 2.71 -32.78
C LEU A 705 -18.71 2.06 -33.06
N LYS A 706 -18.78 1.11 -34.01
CA LYS A 706 -20.05 0.55 -34.48
C LYS A 706 -20.89 -0.07 -33.36
N PRO A 707 -20.37 -0.97 -32.50
CA PRO A 707 -21.17 -1.59 -31.46
C PRO A 707 -21.63 -0.56 -30.42
N ALA A 708 -20.77 0.39 -30.07
CA ALA A 708 -21.12 1.44 -29.11
C ALA A 708 -22.25 2.35 -29.63
N LEU A 709 -22.16 2.79 -30.89
CA LEU A 709 -23.19 3.65 -31.49
C LEU A 709 -24.49 2.90 -31.78
N GLN A 710 -24.41 1.60 -32.07
CA GLN A 710 -25.58 0.73 -32.16
C GLN A 710 -26.31 0.64 -30.81
N GLU A 711 -25.58 0.44 -29.72
CA GLU A 711 -26.16 0.38 -28.38
C GLU A 711 -26.75 1.73 -27.95
N VAL A 712 -26.06 2.84 -28.24
CA VAL A 712 -26.60 4.19 -28.05
C VAL A 712 -27.92 4.35 -28.78
N ASN A 713 -28.01 3.93 -30.05
CA ASN A 713 -29.28 3.95 -30.76
C ASN A 713 -30.32 3.08 -30.04
N ARG A 714 -29.99 1.84 -29.68
CA ARG A 714 -30.92 0.89 -29.05
C ARG A 714 -31.56 1.47 -27.77
N ILE A 715 -30.76 2.05 -26.87
CA ILE A 715 -31.25 2.54 -25.58
C ILE A 715 -32.07 3.84 -25.68
N LEU A 716 -31.88 4.61 -26.75
CA LEU A 716 -32.58 5.89 -26.93
C LEU A 716 -34.00 5.71 -27.45
N LEU A 717 -34.91 6.53 -26.93
CA LEU A 717 -36.25 6.73 -27.50
C LEU A 717 -36.16 7.33 -28.92
N PRO A 718 -37.15 7.09 -29.79
CA PRO A 718 -37.28 7.82 -31.05
C PRO A 718 -37.27 9.35 -30.82
N GLY A 719 -36.37 10.06 -31.50
CA GLY A 719 -36.15 11.50 -31.29
C GLY A 719 -35.27 11.87 -30.09
N GLY A 720 -34.74 10.88 -29.36
CA GLY A 720 -33.79 11.07 -28.26
C GLY A 720 -32.44 11.65 -28.72
N LEU A 721 -31.71 12.27 -27.79
CA LEU A 721 -30.49 13.02 -28.08
C LEU A 721 -29.24 12.29 -27.61
N PHE A 722 -28.17 12.32 -28.39
CA PHE A 722 -26.86 11.78 -28.00
C PHE A 722 -25.77 12.85 -28.16
N LEU A 723 -24.95 13.07 -27.13
CA LEU A 723 -23.88 14.06 -27.15
C LEU A 723 -22.50 13.40 -27.02
N VAL A 724 -21.57 13.76 -27.90
CA VAL A 724 -20.17 13.35 -27.80
C VAL A 724 -19.29 14.58 -27.57
N TYR A 725 -18.38 14.49 -26.61
CA TYR A 725 -17.31 15.45 -26.37
C TYR A 725 -16.01 14.66 -26.16
N ASP A 726 -15.07 14.67 -27.11
CA ASP A 726 -13.90 13.77 -27.08
C ASP A 726 -12.66 14.38 -27.76
N LEU A 727 -11.52 13.68 -27.67
CA LEU A 727 -10.30 13.98 -28.41
C LEU A 727 -10.39 13.44 -29.84
N LEU A 728 -10.42 14.35 -30.82
CA LEU A 728 -10.65 14.03 -32.23
C LEU A 728 -9.53 14.55 -33.12
N LYS A 729 -9.12 13.73 -34.09
CA LYS A 729 -8.29 14.19 -35.21
C LYS A 729 -9.12 15.14 -36.09
N THR A 730 -8.57 16.30 -36.40
CA THR A 730 -9.22 17.29 -37.27
C THR A 730 -8.91 17.03 -38.73
N ASP A 731 -9.58 17.74 -39.64
CA ASP A 731 -9.33 17.68 -41.09
C ASP A 731 -7.92 18.16 -41.48
N LYS A 732 -7.19 18.81 -40.56
CA LYS A 732 -5.78 19.21 -40.76
C LYS A 732 -4.80 18.06 -40.51
N TYR A 733 -5.25 16.97 -39.88
CA TYR A 733 -4.43 15.78 -39.73
C TYR A 733 -4.21 15.13 -41.10
N HIS A 734 -2.96 14.77 -41.38
CA HIS A 734 -2.57 14.17 -42.65
C HIS A 734 -1.70 12.96 -42.36
N SER A 735 -2.19 11.78 -42.72
CA SER A 735 -1.47 10.51 -42.57
C SER A 735 -0.22 10.41 -43.46
N SER A 736 0.05 11.37 -44.34
CA SER A 736 1.31 11.46 -45.09
C SER A 736 2.38 12.27 -44.37
N SER A 737 2.01 13.10 -43.39
CA SER A 737 2.95 13.93 -42.62
C SER A 737 3.53 13.11 -41.46
N GLU A 738 4.84 12.84 -41.51
CA GLU A 738 5.51 12.04 -40.48
C GLU A 738 5.44 12.73 -39.11
N LYS A 739 5.54 14.06 -39.08
CA LYS A 739 5.36 14.86 -37.88
C LYS A 739 3.96 14.72 -37.27
N HIS A 740 2.92 14.64 -38.10
CA HIS A 740 1.55 14.45 -37.58
C HIS A 740 1.38 13.05 -36.99
N LYS A 741 1.90 12.02 -37.67
CA LYS A 741 1.86 10.65 -37.16
C LYS A 741 2.60 10.50 -35.85
N GLU A 742 3.80 11.06 -35.75
CA GLU A 742 4.65 10.93 -34.57
C GLU A 742 3.97 11.53 -33.33
N VAL A 743 3.47 12.77 -33.42
CA VAL A 743 2.80 13.44 -32.29
C VAL A 743 1.56 12.67 -31.83
N ILE A 744 0.73 12.19 -32.77
CA ILE A 744 -0.48 11.43 -32.44
C ILE A 744 -0.14 10.04 -31.88
N LYS A 745 0.81 9.31 -32.48
CA LYS A 745 1.23 7.99 -31.97
C LYS A 745 1.86 8.06 -30.58
N ASN A 746 2.62 9.10 -30.29
CA ASN A 746 3.20 9.28 -28.95
C ASN A 746 2.10 9.48 -27.90
N LEU A 747 1.04 10.22 -28.25
CA LEU A 747 -0.13 10.37 -27.39
C LEU A 747 -0.89 9.05 -27.23
N GLU A 748 -1.14 8.34 -28.33
CA GLU A 748 -1.82 7.03 -28.33
C GLU A 748 -1.05 6.01 -27.48
N TYR A 749 0.28 5.92 -27.65
CA TYR A 749 1.15 5.05 -26.88
C TYR A 749 1.16 5.40 -25.39
N ALA A 750 1.42 6.67 -25.07
CA ALA A 750 1.56 7.10 -23.68
C ALA A 750 0.28 6.86 -22.89
N CYS A 751 -0.89 7.09 -23.47
CA CYS A 751 -2.18 6.91 -22.80
C CYS A 751 -2.82 5.53 -23.02
N GLY A 752 -2.14 4.60 -23.71
CA GLY A 752 -2.70 3.28 -24.02
C GLY A 752 -3.93 3.31 -24.93
N MET A 753 -4.10 4.35 -25.76
CA MET A 753 -5.28 4.52 -26.62
C MET A 753 -5.16 3.76 -27.95
N PRO A 754 -6.28 3.28 -28.51
CA PRO A 754 -6.36 2.91 -29.92
C PRO A 754 -6.14 4.14 -30.83
N PRO A 755 -6.03 3.95 -32.16
CA PRO A 755 -5.97 5.06 -33.10
C PRO A 755 -7.14 6.03 -32.90
N LEU A 756 -6.85 7.30 -32.60
CA LEU A 756 -7.89 8.29 -32.30
C LEU A 756 -8.84 8.48 -33.48
N HIS A 757 -10.12 8.76 -33.23
CA HIS A 757 -11.10 8.98 -34.30
C HIS A 757 -10.99 10.37 -34.91
N THR A 758 -11.32 10.47 -36.19
CA THR A 758 -11.66 11.74 -36.83
C THR A 758 -13.12 12.09 -36.54
N LYS A 759 -13.43 13.38 -36.57
CA LYS A 759 -14.83 13.84 -36.51
C LYS A 759 -15.71 13.20 -37.60
N ALA A 760 -15.17 13.04 -38.81
CA ALA A 760 -15.89 12.45 -39.94
C ALA A 760 -16.24 10.97 -39.69
N GLU A 761 -15.36 10.20 -39.05
CA GLU A 761 -15.60 8.80 -38.69
C GLU A 761 -16.72 8.67 -37.66
N ILE A 762 -16.75 9.53 -36.61
CA ILE A 762 -17.83 9.52 -35.62
C ILE A 762 -19.17 9.86 -36.28
N ILE A 763 -19.23 10.95 -37.06
CA ILE A 763 -20.48 11.38 -37.72
C ILE A 763 -20.96 10.32 -38.71
N GLY A 764 -20.06 9.77 -39.53
CA GLY A 764 -20.38 8.75 -40.51
C GLY A 764 -20.91 7.47 -39.88
N THR A 765 -20.27 7.00 -38.80
CA THR A 765 -20.68 5.79 -38.10
C THR A 765 -22.00 6.00 -37.35
N ALA A 766 -22.18 7.15 -36.70
CA ALA A 766 -23.44 7.49 -36.02
C ALA A 766 -24.62 7.49 -36.99
N LYS A 767 -24.43 8.05 -38.18
CA LYS A 767 -25.44 8.08 -39.24
C LYS A 767 -25.84 6.67 -39.72
N ILE A 768 -24.90 5.74 -39.84
CA ILE A 768 -25.19 4.34 -40.21
C ILE A 768 -26.18 3.71 -39.22
N TYR A 769 -26.07 4.06 -37.94
CA TYR A 769 -26.95 3.59 -36.87
C TYR A 769 -28.11 4.54 -36.56
N GLY A 770 -28.52 5.40 -37.51
CA GLY A 770 -29.72 6.22 -37.38
C GLY A 770 -29.62 7.36 -36.36
N LEU A 771 -28.41 7.81 -36.04
CA LEU A 771 -28.14 9.00 -35.24
C LEU A 771 -27.69 10.13 -36.18
N GLU A 772 -28.56 11.09 -36.46
CA GLU A 772 -28.25 12.22 -37.35
C GLU A 772 -27.67 13.38 -36.54
N LEU A 773 -26.58 13.98 -37.02
CA LEU A 773 -25.99 15.16 -36.40
C LEU A 773 -26.96 16.35 -36.55
N VAL A 774 -27.37 16.94 -35.44
CA VAL A 774 -28.27 18.10 -35.39
C VAL A 774 -27.55 19.39 -35.00
N GLU A 775 -26.44 19.30 -34.26
CA GLU A 775 -25.65 20.46 -33.86
C GLU A 775 -24.16 20.07 -33.69
N ASN A 776 -23.26 20.96 -34.09
CA ASN A 776 -21.82 20.88 -33.77
C ASN A 776 -21.39 22.22 -33.17
N ILE A 777 -20.88 22.21 -31.94
CA ILE A 777 -20.43 23.40 -31.23
C ILE A 777 -18.92 23.27 -30.96
N ASP A 778 -18.16 24.27 -31.40
CA ASP A 778 -16.72 24.38 -31.16
C ASP A 778 -16.47 25.32 -29.97
N PHE A 779 -16.16 24.75 -28.81
CA PHE A 779 -15.94 25.51 -27.57
C PHE A 779 -14.68 26.38 -27.61
N ASP A 780 -13.65 25.99 -28.38
CA ASP A 780 -12.45 26.82 -28.55
C ASP A 780 -12.82 28.14 -29.22
N ARG A 781 -13.70 28.09 -30.23
CA ARG A 781 -14.21 29.30 -30.91
C ARG A 781 -15.13 30.13 -30.04
N GLU A 782 -16.05 29.52 -29.29
CA GLU A 782 -16.98 30.25 -28.42
C GLU A 782 -16.25 30.99 -27.28
N THR A 783 -15.24 30.34 -26.69
CA THR A 783 -14.50 30.90 -25.54
C THR A 783 -13.32 31.77 -25.96
N GLY A 784 -12.82 31.61 -27.18
CA GLY A 784 -11.62 32.28 -27.69
C GLY A 784 -10.31 31.75 -27.09
N ASN A 785 -10.35 30.62 -26.36
CA ASN A 785 -9.17 29.96 -25.78
C ASN A 785 -9.13 28.48 -26.23
N PRO A 786 -7.94 27.87 -26.40
CA PRO A 786 -7.84 26.48 -26.84
C PRO A 786 -8.13 25.46 -25.73
N PHE A 787 -8.57 24.26 -26.07
CA PHE A 787 -8.84 23.19 -25.08
C PHE A 787 -7.62 22.80 -24.25
N TYR A 788 -6.41 22.90 -24.82
CA TYR A 788 -5.13 22.67 -24.14
C TYR A 788 -4.64 23.87 -23.30
N PHE A 789 -5.48 24.89 -23.08
CA PHE A 789 -5.14 26.07 -22.28
C PHE A 789 -4.79 25.70 -20.83
N CYS A 790 -5.43 24.66 -20.25
CA CYS A 790 -5.15 24.17 -18.90
C CYS A 790 -3.67 23.82 -18.69
N PHE A 791 -2.99 23.33 -19.73
CA PHE A 791 -1.55 23.05 -19.70
C PHE A 791 -0.71 24.26 -20.15
N SER A 792 -1.17 24.97 -21.18
CA SER A 792 -0.35 25.97 -21.86
C SER A 792 -0.42 27.39 -21.28
N ASN A 793 -1.32 27.65 -20.32
CA ASN A 793 -1.47 29.00 -19.76
C ASN A 793 -0.27 29.47 -18.92
N SER A 794 0.46 28.52 -18.33
CA SER A 794 1.56 28.79 -17.41
C SER A 794 2.88 28.51 -18.13
N PRO A 795 3.64 29.56 -18.52
CA PRO A 795 4.96 29.38 -19.13
C PRO A 795 5.91 28.62 -18.20
N LEU A 796 5.76 28.79 -16.88
CA LEU A 796 6.52 28.07 -15.87
C LEU A 796 6.19 26.56 -15.88
N PHE A 797 4.91 26.20 -15.94
CA PHE A 797 4.50 24.80 -16.02
C PHE A 797 5.01 24.13 -17.30
N MET A 798 4.82 24.76 -18.45
CA MET A 798 5.34 24.24 -19.72
C MET A 798 6.86 24.15 -19.72
N TRP A 799 7.56 25.11 -19.09
CA TRP A 799 8.99 25.01 -18.89
C TRP A 799 9.36 23.81 -17.99
N LEU A 800 8.69 23.58 -16.86
CA LEU A 800 8.95 22.43 -15.99
C LEU A 800 8.77 21.08 -16.71
N VAL A 801 7.73 20.99 -17.53
CA VAL A 801 7.37 19.78 -18.27
C VAL A 801 8.32 19.51 -19.43
N SER A 802 8.76 20.55 -20.15
CA SER A 802 9.57 20.39 -21.37
C SER A 802 11.07 20.68 -21.18
N SER A 803 11.54 21.05 -19.98
CA SER A 803 12.92 21.50 -19.75
C SER A 803 13.92 20.35 -19.66
N SER A 804 14.92 20.40 -20.54
CA SER A 804 16.09 19.52 -20.48
C SER A 804 16.91 19.70 -19.20
N LEU A 805 16.85 20.88 -18.56
CA LEU A 805 17.47 21.11 -17.25
C LEU A 805 16.73 20.34 -16.15
N VAL A 806 15.40 20.30 -16.18
CA VAL A 806 14.62 19.50 -15.22
C VAL A 806 14.85 18.01 -15.47
N ASP A 807 14.89 17.57 -16.73
CA ASP A 807 15.27 16.20 -17.05
C ASP A 807 16.68 15.84 -16.60
N TRP A 808 17.62 16.76 -16.72
CA TRP A 808 18.99 16.58 -16.24
C TRP A 808 19.04 16.53 -14.71
N ILE A 809 18.31 17.40 -14.01
CA ILE A 809 18.14 17.38 -12.55
C ILE A 809 17.51 16.05 -12.11
N ILE A 810 16.49 15.55 -12.82
CA ILE A 810 15.87 14.26 -12.54
C ILE A 810 16.82 13.12 -12.84
N SER A 811 17.56 13.16 -13.95
CA SER A 811 18.58 12.15 -14.30
C SER A 811 19.68 12.08 -13.24
N ILE A 812 20.11 13.24 -12.73
CA ILE A 812 21.02 13.37 -11.60
C ILE A 812 20.36 12.79 -10.35
N ALA A 813 19.12 13.18 -10.02
CA ALA A 813 18.38 12.64 -8.90
C ALA A 813 18.20 11.12 -8.98
N GLN A 814 18.06 10.54 -10.17
CA GLN A 814 18.03 9.08 -10.36
C GLN A 814 19.41 8.44 -10.21
N THR A 815 20.45 9.06 -10.75
CA THR A 815 21.85 8.62 -10.61
C THR A 815 22.24 8.60 -9.12
N PHE A 816 21.77 9.59 -8.37
CA PHE A 816 21.93 9.71 -6.92
C PHE A 816 20.79 9.06 -6.11
N HIS A 817 19.90 8.29 -6.75
CA HIS A 817 18.83 7.50 -6.13
C HIS A 817 17.84 8.30 -5.24
N VAL A 818 17.75 9.62 -5.45
CA VAL A 818 16.74 10.53 -4.90
C VAL A 818 15.38 10.33 -5.59
N MET A 819 15.37 9.90 -6.85
CA MET A 819 14.18 9.47 -7.59
C MET A 819 14.33 8.02 -8.05
N PRO A 820 13.22 7.26 -8.18
CA PRO A 820 13.27 5.86 -8.59
C PRO A 820 14.01 5.67 -9.92
N LYS A 821 14.71 4.55 -10.06
CA LYS A 821 15.21 4.12 -11.37
C LYS A 821 14.02 3.99 -12.33
N GLY A 822 14.22 4.39 -13.59
CA GLY A 822 13.14 4.45 -14.58
C GLY A 822 12.19 5.67 -14.48
N PHE A 823 12.16 6.43 -13.36
CA PHE A 823 11.29 7.61 -13.23
C PHE A 823 11.45 8.69 -14.33
N LEU A 824 12.68 9.01 -14.78
CA LEU A 824 12.85 9.95 -15.91
C LEU A 824 12.24 9.41 -17.19
N HIS A 825 12.37 8.10 -17.43
CA HIS A 825 11.76 7.44 -18.57
C HIS A 825 10.23 7.49 -18.46
N PHE A 826 9.70 7.17 -17.27
CA PHE A 826 8.27 7.29 -16.96
C PHE A 826 7.76 8.73 -17.17
N LYS A 827 8.43 9.74 -16.60
CA LYS A 827 8.09 11.16 -16.78
C LYS A 827 8.09 11.53 -18.26
N ARG A 828 9.14 11.18 -19.01
CA ARG A 828 9.29 11.57 -20.41
C ARG A 828 8.17 11.04 -21.30
N ILE A 829 7.67 9.84 -21.00
CA ILE A 829 6.63 9.18 -21.78
C ILE A 829 5.24 9.55 -21.25
N PHE A 830 4.94 9.22 -19.99
CA PHE A 830 3.58 9.18 -19.48
C PHE A 830 3.10 10.53 -18.91
N LEU A 831 4.02 11.37 -18.42
CA LEU A 831 3.67 12.69 -17.87
C LEU A 831 3.92 13.80 -18.89
N ALA A 832 5.19 14.09 -19.14
CA ALA A 832 5.61 15.16 -20.03
C ALA A 832 5.32 14.84 -21.49
N GLY A 833 5.49 13.58 -21.92
CA GLY A 833 5.21 13.15 -23.28
C GLY A 833 3.75 13.37 -23.66
N THR A 834 2.82 12.96 -22.80
CA THR A 834 1.38 13.18 -22.95
C THR A 834 1.03 14.66 -23.09
N ILE A 835 1.45 15.50 -22.14
CA ILE A 835 1.15 16.95 -22.14
C ILE A 835 1.73 17.62 -23.38
N ASN A 836 2.99 17.32 -23.71
CA ASN A 836 3.64 17.88 -24.89
C ASN A 836 2.90 17.48 -26.16
N SER A 837 2.47 16.22 -26.29
CA SER A 837 1.77 15.73 -27.47
C SER A 837 0.40 16.40 -27.64
N ILE A 838 -0.38 16.55 -26.56
CA ILE A 838 -1.67 17.27 -26.58
C ILE A 838 -1.48 18.73 -27.01
N VAL A 839 -0.55 19.45 -26.38
CA VAL A 839 -0.31 20.87 -26.68
C VAL A 839 0.24 21.06 -28.09
N GLN A 840 1.15 20.20 -28.55
CA GLN A 840 1.70 20.28 -29.90
C GLN A 840 0.65 19.94 -30.96
N ALA A 841 -0.14 18.89 -30.76
CA ALA A 841 -1.21 18.51 -31.67
C ALA A 841 -2.27 19.61 -31.77
N GLY A 842 -2.64 20.21 -30.63
CA GLY A 842 -3.55 21.36 -30.59
C GLY A 842 -2.99 22.61 -31.28
N LYS A 843 -1.69 22.93 -31.11
CA LYS A 843 -1.03 24.05 -31.81
C LYS A 843 -0.93 23.85 -33.32
N LEU A 844 -0.70 22.61 -33.76
CA LEU A 844 -0.76 22.24 -35.17
C LEU A 844 -2.20 22.24 -35.71
N GLY A 845 -3.19 22.26 -34.81
CA GLY A 845 -4.61 22.19 -35.11
C GLY A 845 -5.03 20.84 -35.67
N ILE A 846 -4.25 19.78 -35.45
CA ILE A 846 -4.51 18.41 -35.94
C ILE A 846 -5.33 17.58 -34.95
N LEU A 847 -5.45 18.06 -33.70
CA LEU A 847 -6.25 17.47 -32.63
C LEU A 847 -7.18 18.55 -32.07
N SER A 848 -8.43 18.19 -31.84
CA SER A 848 -9.43 18.98 -31.11
C SER A 848 -9.85 18.19 -29.87
N GLY A 849 -10.14 18.89 -28.77
CA GLY A 849 -10.68 18.30 -27.54
C GLY A 849 -11.89 19.05 -27.00
N SER A 850 -12.51 19.89 -27.83
CA SER A 850 -13.56 20.84 -27.42
C SER A 850 -14.75 20.94 -28.37
N GLU A 851 -14.90 19.99 -29.31
CA GLU A 851 -16.10 19.92 -30.14
C GLU A 851 -17.20 19.12 -29.41
N ILE A 852 -18.38 19.70 -29.29
CA ILE A 852 -19.61 19.01 -28.89
C ILE A 852 -20.34 18.58 -30.17
N LEU A 853 -20.52 17.28 -30.34
CA LEU A 853 -21.33 16.71 -31.43
C LEU A 853 -22.66 16.24 -30.85
N LEU A 854 -23.75 16.90 -31.22
CA LEU A 854 -25.11 16.53 -30.80
C LEU A 854 -25.83 15.82 -31.93
N PHE A 855 -26.26 14.59 -31.65
CA PHE A 855 -27.02 13.74 -32.54
C PHE A 855 -28.45 13.57 -32.06
N GLN A 856 -29.35 13.27 -33.00
CA GLN A 856 -30.72 12.89 -32.72
C GLN A 856 -31.03 11.53 -33.37
N LYS A 857 -31.64 10.63 -32.60
CA LYS A 857 -32.14 9.35 -33.12
C LYS A 857 -33.33 9.60 -34.06
N ILE A 858 -33.21 9.14 -35.29
CA ILE A 858 -34.31 9.17 -36.27
C ILE A 858 -35.45 8.25 -35.79
N LYS A 859 -36.69 8.63 -36.11
CA LYS A 859 -37.89 7.87 -35.75
C LYS A 859 -37.98 6.50 -36.39
#